data_AF-A0A9Y2JZE4-F1
#
_entry.id   AF-A0A9Y2JZE4-F1
#
_cell.length_a   1.000
_cell.length_b   1.000
_cell.length_c   1.000
_cell.angle_alpha   90.00
_cell.angle_beta   90.00
_cell.angle_gamma   90.00
#
_symmetry.space_group_name_H-M   'P 1'
#
loop_
_entity.id
_entity.type
_entity.pdbx_description
1 polymer ?
#
loop_
_entity_poly.entity_id
_entity_poly.type
_entity_poly.pdbx_seq_one_letter_code
_entity_poly.pdbx_strand_id
1 'polypeptide(L)'
;MALDVTPDGRVFYIDRLGDVKVVKPNGTTVLSTHLNVFTANESGGLNIAVDPGFATNQWVYVYWSPNGADVDRLSRFTVNGDTIDQSTEKQVLNVPVQRAECCHHGAGLVIDKKNGNLWLSPGDNTNPFASDGYSPLDQRSGRAYWDAERTAGNTNSLSGKVLRIHPETNGTYTIPPGNLFAPGTAGTRPEIYTMGERNPFRMGLDPKTGYPLVANYGPDAPNASSSRGPQNTVEWDVVSKPGNAGWPFCIGPNLPYNQYDFATGASGAQFDCAGGPTNSSPNNTGLTKLPPAVPAQVYYHYNADPAHFPQLSGGAPMAGPVYRYDPNLASTRKWPVDFDGRAVFAEWNTSSMYTFQLDSGGTNVTSIDPLLPSVKFNRPMDFKFGPDGALYVIEWGTGYGGGNSDASIDRIDYLGGGSAAPVAKATADRTSGPAPLTVNFSSAGSADPGGSTLRYSWNFGDGTTSTAANPSHTFAAGNYTAVLTVTNSAGATGTASVAITAGNTAPTVTITTPPAGGLFEWGDKVNFAATVADPEDGTIDCSQVTIQAYLGHDEHGHPLDQYHGCTAEVQTTLSSGHNENDNIFYVVEASYTDKGGAGGAGPITGRAQAILQPEVKQAEFFTATGRTADGKGTDTAGVTVEAATDPMGGGSSAAFVQDGDWWSFDPIALDNITGLDVRASSGGSGGTLEVRRNAPDGALVASVPITGTGGWQNWQDFAVSLASPPTGTGKLYFVARNPAGQSGAAYLFNVNWVHFTGSGVGQPGTPASGKQIVGTQSGRCVEVPNSSTANGTQVQLRDCGSQAANQQWTYTSGKQLMVYGNKCLDASGQGTANGTQVIIWDCHSQVNQQWNVTTNGTITGVQSGLCLDANAQGTANGTKIILWSCGGQANQQWSLR
;
A
#
# COMPACT_ATOMS: atom_id res chain seq x y z
N MET A 1 -8.74 -4.90 -12.19
CA MET A 1 -7.29 -4.72 -12.43
C MET A 1 -7.07 -4.08 -13.79
N ALA A 2 -7.40 -4.74 -14.89
CA ALA A 2 -7.25 -4.17 -16.22
C ALA A 2 -8.46 -4.47 -17.09
N LEU A 3 -8.66 -3.71 -18.16
CA LEU A 3 -9.71 -3.95 -19.16
C LEU A 3 -9.17 -3.84 -20.59
N ASP A 4 -9.87 -4.46 -21.52
CA ASP A 4 -9.75 -4.14 -22.95
C ASP A 4 -11.09 -4.33 -23.68
N VAL A 5 -11.25 -3.62 -24.80
CA VAL A 5 -12.53 -3.50 -25.52
C VAL A 5 -12.43 -4.18 -26.88
N THR A 6 -13.30 -5.16 -27.10
CA THR A 6 -13.36 -5.89 -28.37
C THR A 6 -14.00 -5.05 -29.49
N PRO A 7 -13.76 -5.39 -30.77
CA PRO A 7 -14.38 -4.69 -31.91
C PRO A 7 -15.91 -4.69 -31.89
N ASP A 8 -16.55 -5.66 -31.25
CA ASP A 8 -18.01 -5.75 -31.08
C ASP A 8 -18.54 -5.00 -29.84
N GLY A 9 -17.67 -4.28 -29.13
CA GLY A 9 -18.03 -3.40 -28.01
C GLY A 9 -18.18 -4.10 -26.66
N ARG A 10 -17.80 -5.38 -26.54
CA ARG A 10 -17.69 -6.05 -25.24
C ARG A 10 -16.43 -5.59 -24.52
N VAL A 11 -16.53 -5.43 -23.21
CA VAL A 11 -15.40 -5.06 -22.35
C VAL A 11 -14.99 -6.28 -21.55
N PHE A 12 -13.82 -6.83 -21.85
CA PHE A 12 -13.22 -7.88 -21.02
C PHE A 12 -12.42 -7.21 -19.92
N TYR A 13 -12.54 -7.69 -18.69
CA TYR A 13 -11.73 -7.21 -17.59
C TYR A 13 -11.32 -8.36 -16.67
N ILE A 14 -10.14 -8.21 -16.08
CA ILE A 14 -9.59 -9.15 -15.10
C ILE A 14 -9.53 -8.47 -13.73
N ASP A 15 -9.91 -9.19 -12.67
CA ASP A 15 -9.67 -8.79 -11.30
C ASP A 15 -8.47 -9.52 -10.68
N ARG A 16 -8.00 -9.00 -9.53
CA ARG A 16 -6.79 -9.50 -8.88
C ARG A 16 -6.94 -10.95 -8.43
N LEU A 17 -8.16 -11.40 -8.17
CA LEU A 17 -8.47 -12.72 -7.65
C LEU A 17 -8.62 -13.78 -8.75
N GLY A 18 -8.43 -13.40 -10.00
CA GLY A 18 -8.36 -14.32 -11.13
C GLY A 18 -9.66 -14.44 -11.93
N ASP A 19 -10.74 -13.74 -11.56
CA ASP A 19 -11.92 -13.73 -12.42
C ASP A 19 -11.65 -12.86 -13.65
N VAL A 20 -12.01 -13.40 -14.81
CA VAL A 20 -12.17 -12.63 -16.04
C VAL A 20 -13.67 -12.52 -16.33
N LYS A 21 -14.15 -11.29 -16.50
CA LYS A 21 -15.56 -10.96 -16.69
C LYS A 21 -15.74 -10.14 -17.97
N VAL A 22 -16.94 -10.17 -18.53
CA VAL A 22 -17.32 -9.45 -19.75
C VAL A 22 -18.50 -8.55 -19.48
N VAL A 23 -18.35 -7.25 -19.72
CA VAL A 23 -19.47 -6.31 -19.81
C VAL A 23 -19.91 -6.22 -21.27
N LYS A 24 -21.15 -6.58 -21.55
CA LYS A 24 -21.75 -6.52 -22.89
C LYS A 24 -22.17 -5.08 -23.24
N PRO A 25 -22.36 -4.75 -24.54
CA PRO A 25 -22.80 -3.41 -24.95
C PRO A 25 -24.13 -2.94 -24.34
N ASN A 26 -24.98 -3.87 -23.90
CA ASN A 26 -26.23 -3.57 -23.21
C ASN A 26 -26.05 -3.39 -21.68
N GLY A 27 -24.83 -3.43 -21.15
CA GLY A 27 -24.53 -3.31 -19.72
C GLY A 27 -24.64 -4.63 -18.93
N THR A 28 -25.00 -5.75 -19.54
CA THR A 28 -25.02 -7.05 -18.84
C THR A 28 -23.60 -7.53 -18.56
N THR A 29 -23.33 -8.04 -17.37
CA THR A 29 -22.01 -8.60 -16.99
C THR A 29 -22.07 -10.12 -16.88
N VAL A 30 -21.05 -10.81 -17.40
CA VAL A 30 -20.96 -12.28 -17.40
C VAL A 30 -19.57 -12.71 -16.90
N LEU A 31 -19.49 -13.72 -16.04
CA LEU A 31 -18.23 -14.38 -15.70
C LEU A 31 -17.75 -15.19 -16.92
N SER A 32 -16.57 -14.84 -17.44
CA SER A 32 -15.98 -15.47 -18.61
C SER A 32 -15.19 -16.73 -18.23
N THR A 33 -14.37 -16.62 -17.18
CA THR A 33 -13.57 -17.71 -16.61
C THR A 33 -12.97 -17.31 -15.25
N HIS A 34 -12.50 -18.27 -14.47
CA HIS A 34 -11.73 -18.05 -13.24
C HIS A 34 -10.36 -18.72 -13.33
N LEU A 35 -9.27 -17.95 -13.22
CA LEU A 35 -7.89 -18.43 -13.23
C LEU A 35 -7.38 -18.68 -11.81
N ASN A 36 -6.78 -19.85 -11.57
CA ASN A 36 -6.19 -20.19 -10.27
C ASN A 36 -4.89 -19.41 -10.02
N VAL A 37 -5.03 -18.24 -9.38
CA VAL A 37 -3.93 -17.29 -9.14
C VAL A 37 -3.32 -17.43 -7.74
N PHE A 38 -2.02 -17.15 -7.65
CA PHE A 38 -1.36 -16.83 -6.37
C PHE A 38 -1.68 -15.38 -6.00
N THR A 39 -2.16 -15.13 -4.78
CA THR A 39 -2.74 -13.84 -4.36
C THR A 39 -1.99 -13.14 -3.23
N ALA A 40 -0.84 -13.64 -2.78
CA ALA A 40 0.01 -12.89 -1.84
C ALA A 40 0.84 -11.82 -2.58
N ASN A 41 1.42 -10.87 -1.85
CA ASN A 41 2.16 -9.72 -2.41
C ASN A 41 1.30 -8.97 -3.44
N GLU A 42 1.89 -8.45 -4.52
CA GLU A 42 1.12 -7.80 -5.61
C GLU A 42 0.74 -8.79 -6.74
N SER A 43 0.77 -10.10 -6.44
CA SER A 43 0.44 -11.15 -7.41
C SER A 43 -1.08 -11.28 -7.64
N GLY A 44 -1.47 -11.90 -8.75
CA GLY A 44 -2.88 -12.19 -9.02
C GLY A 44 -3.21 -12.25 -10.51
N GLY A 45 -4.44 -11.89 -10.86
CA GLY A 45 -4.78 -11.46 -12.22
C GLY A 45 -4.26 -10.05 -12.48
N LEU A 46 -3.33 -9.87 -13.41
CA LEU A 46 -2.57 -8.62 -13.52
C LEU A 46 -3.02 -7.75 -14.70
N ASN A 47 -3.16 -8.33 -15.89
CA ASN A 47 -3.60 -7.61 -17.09
C ASN A 47 -4.29 -8.50 -18.15
N ILE A 48 -5.05 -7.89 -19.06
CA ILE A 48 -5.70 -8.51 -20.21
C ILE A 48 -5.60 -7.60 -21.44
N ALA A 49 -5.36 -8.18 -22.62
CA ALA A 49 -5.36 -7.48 -23.90
C ALA A 49 -6.08 -8.30 -24.98
N VAL A 50 -6.83 -7.64 -25.83
CA VAL A 50 -7.54 -8.21 -26.97
C VAL A 50 -6.63 -8.22 -28.18
N ASP A 51 -6.55 -9.36 -28.88
CA ASP A 51 -5.75 -9.48 -30.09
C ASP A 51 -6.28 -8.55 -31.20
N PRO A 52 -5.43 -7.87 -31.98
CA PRO A 52 -5.88 -7.01 -33.08
C PRO A 52 -6.75 -7.75 -34.12
N GLY A 53 -6.55 -9.05 -34.28
CA GLY A 53 -7.32 -9.95 -35.13
C GLY A 53 -8.55 -10.58 -34.45
N PHE A 54 -8.99 -10.10 -33.28
CA PHE A 54 -10.05 -10.70 -32.47
C PHE A 54 -11.32 -11.03 -33.27
N ALA A 55 -11.74 -10.15 -34.19
CA ALA A 55 -12.91 -10.38 -35.05
C ALA A 55 -12.86 -11.69 -35.86
N THR A 56 -11.67 -12.28 -36.02
CA THR A 56 -11.42 -13.53 -36.75
C THR A 56 -10.91 -14.66 -35.87
N ASN A 57 -9.96 -14.39 -34.96
CA ASN A 57 -9.30 -15.43 -34.16
C ASN A 57 -9.88 -15.61 -32.76
N GLN A 58 -10.66 -14.63 -32.27
CA GLN A 58 -11.22 -14.58 -30.92
C GLN A 58 -10.13 -14.75 -29.83
N TRP A 59 -8.92 -14.22 -30.03
CA TRP A 59 -7.83 -14.37 -29.07
C TRP A 59 -7.76 -13.24 -28.05
N VAL A 60 -7.50 -13.61 -26.80
CA VAL A 60 -7.12 -12.70 -25.72
C VAL A 60 -5.80 -13.13 -25.10
N TYR A 61 -5.01 -12.16 -24.66
CA TYR A 61 -3.79 -12.38 -23.90
C TYR A 61 -4.03 -11.94 -22.46
N VAL A 62 -3.61 -12.76 -21.51
CA VAL A 62 -3.74 -12.51 -20.08
C VAL A 62 -2.36 -12.62 -19.44
N TYR A 63 -1.98 -11.61 -18.67
CA TYR A 63 -0.79 -11.65 -17.81
C TYR A 63 -1.23 -11.88 -16.36
N TRP A 64 -0.75 -12.95 -15.74
CA TRP A 64 -1.26 -13.43 -14.46
C TRP A 64 -0.23 -14.25 -13.68
N SER A 65 -0.44 -14.39 -12.36
CA SER A 65 0.42 -15.13 -11.44
C SER A 65 -0.17 -16.51 -11.13
N PRO A 66 0.16 -17.59 -11.86
CA PRO A 66 -0.36 -18.93 -11.58
C PRO A 66 0.02 -19.43 -10.18
N ASN A 67 -0.94 -20.04 -9.48
CA ASN A 67 -0.65 -20.69 -8.21
C ASN A 67 0.28 -21.90 -8.38
N GLY A 68 1.24 -22.06 -7.47
CA GLY A 68 2.24 -23.15 -7.50
C GLY A 68 3.39 -22.97 -8.48
N ALA A 69 3.62 -21.75 -9.00
CA ALA A 69 4.78 -21.46 -9.86
C ALA A 69 5.41 -20.08 -9.57
N ASP A 70 6.75 -20.05 -9.59
CA ASP A 70 7.58 -18.86 -9.39
C ASP A 70 7.75 -18.04 -10.68
N VAL A 71 6.63 -17.81 -11.38
CA VAL A 71 6.56 -17.03 -12.61
C VAL A 71 5.30 -16.19 -12.65
N ASP A 72 5.39 -14.99 -13.21
CA ASP A 72 4.23 -14.35 -13.82
C ASP A 72 4.20 -14.70 -15.31
N ARG A 73 3.02 -15.02 -15.82
CA ARG A 73 2.83 -15.68 -17.10
C ARG A 73 1.98 -14.85 -18.04
N LEU A 74 2.48 -14.65 -19.26
CA LEU A 74 1.71 -14.21 -20.40
C LEU A 74 1.13 -15.44 -21.12
N SER A 75 -0.19 -15.60 -21.02
CA SER A 75 -0.93 -16.68 -21.68
C SER A 75 -1.84 -16.12 -22.77
N ARG A 76 -2.02 -16.86 -23.86
CA ARG A 76 -3.04 -16.60 -24.88
C ARG A 76 -4.15 -17.64 -24.77
N PHE A 77 -5.39 -17.20 -24.81
CA PHE A 77 -6.58 -18.05 -24.82
C PHE A 77 -7.48 -17.74 -26.01
N THR A 78 -8.40 -18.66 -26.32
CA THR A 78 -9.48 -18.46 -27.29
C THR A 78 -10.80 -18.23 -26.57
N VAL A 79 -11.57 -17.25 -27.06
CA VAL A 79 -12.90 -16.90 -26.57
C VAL A 79 -13.96 -17.63 -27.40
N ASN A 80 -14.95 -18.23 -26.73
CA ASN A 80 -16.12 -18.87 -27.32
C ASN A 80 -17.40 -18.18 -26.84
N GLY A 81 -17.98 -17.30 -27.67
CA GLY A 81 -19.07 -16.44 -27.19
C GLY A 81 -18.52 -15.49 -26.13
N ASP A 82 -19.05 -15.53 -24.90
CA ASP A 82 -18.59 -14.68 -23.78
C ASP A 82 -17.61 -15.39 -22.82
N THR A 83 -17.25 -16.64 -23.09
CA THR A 83 -16.41 -17.46 -22.19
C THR A 83 -15.01 -17.66 -22.75
N ILE A 84 -14.01 -17.67 -21.86
CA ILE A 84 -12.64 -18.05 -22.20
C ILE A 84 -12.47 -19.55 -21.98
N ASP A 85 -12.04 -20.27 -23.01
CA ASP A 85 -11.74 -21.70 -22.93
C ASP A 85 -10.30 -21.92 -22.43
N GLN A 86 -10.16 -22.23 -21.14
CA GLN A 86 -8.85 -22.45 -20.52
C GLN A 86 -8.07 -23.62 -21.14
N SER A 87 -8.74 -24.59 -21.76
CA SER A 87 -8.06 -25.72 -22.42
C SER A 87 -7.24 -25.29 -23.65
N THR A 88 -7.49 -24.08 -24.15
CA THR A 88 -6.80 -23.50 -25.31
C THR A 88 -5.53 -22.73 -24.96
N GLU A 89 -5.14 -22.69 -23.67
CA GLU A 89 -3.99 -21.94 -23.19
C GLU A 89 -2.74 -22.19 -24.05
N LYS A 90 -2.13 -21.09 -24.51
CA LYS A 90 -0.73 -21.06 -24.94
C LYS A 90 0.07 -20.19 -24.00
N GLN A 91 1.07 -20.78 -23.36
CA GLN A 91 2.00 -20.06 -22.51
C GLN A 91 3.04 -19.36 -23.40
N VAL A 92 2.85 -18.07 -23.64
CA VAL A 92 3.67 -17.29 -24.59
C VAL A 92 5.01 -16.92 -23.96
N LEU A 93 4.99 -16.39 -22.73
CA LEU A 93 6.19 -15.96 -22.01
C LEU A 93 6.00 -16.17 -20.51
N ASN A 94 7.00 -16.73 -19.84
CA ASN A 94 7.10 -16.75 -18.39
C ASN A 94 8.18 -15.77 -17.94
N VAL A 95 7.82 -14.83 -17.06
CA VAL A 95 8.75 -13.93 -16.39
C VAL A 95 9.04 -14.52 -15.01
N PRO A 96 10.29 -14.94 -14.72
CA PRO A 96 10.63 -15.46 -13.40
C PRO A 96 10.42 -14.41 -12.31
N VAL A 97 9.81 -14.82 -11.20
CA VAL A 97 9.60 -13.98 -10.01
C VAL A 97 9.88 -14.78 -8.75
N GLN A 98 10.33 -14.11 -7.69
CA GLN A 98 10.34 -14.66 -6.35
C GLN A 98 8.98 -14.38 -5.67
N ARG A 99 8.55 -15.31 -4.81
CA ARG A 99 7.29 -15.23 -4.05
C ARG A 99 7.49 -15.07 -2.54
N ALA A 100 8.75 -15.05 -2.07
CA ALA A 100 9.11 -15.03 -0.66
C ALA A 100 8.97 -13.63 -0.03
N GLU A 101 9.19 -12.60 -0.83
CA GLU A 101 9.17 -11.21 -0.43
C GLU A 101 8.24 -10.43 -1.37
N CYS A 102 7.63 -9.37 -0.88
CA CYS A 102 7.05 -8.33 -1.75
C CYS A 102 8.21 -7.56 -2.44
N CYS A 103 8.10 -6.86 -3.58
CA CYS A 103 6.94 -6.28 -4.26
C CYS A 103 7.17 -6.14 -5.78
N HIS A 104 6.39 -5.29 -6.46
CA HIS A 104 6.58 -4.77 -7.81
C HIS A 104 6.42 -5.81 -8.91
N HIS A 105 5.18 -6.21 -9.14
CA HIS A 105 4.85 -7.11 -10.25
C HIS A 105 4.66 -6.37 -11.59
N GLY A 106 4.50 -5.04 -11.59
CA GLY A 106 4.26 -4.23 -12.79
C GLY A 106 2.97 -4.66 -13.48
N ALA A 107 3.08 -5.05 -14.75
CA ALA A 107 2.06 -5.65 -15.60
C ALA A 107 1.35 -4.73 -16.60
N GLY A 108 1.96 -3.67 -17.09
CA GLY A 108 1.44 -3.01 -18.30
C GLY A 108 1.45 -3.96 -19.50
N LEU A 109 0.35 -4.04 -20.23
CA LEU A 109 0.19 -4.91 -21.41
C LEU A 109 -0.60 -4.18 -22.51
N VAL A 110 0.00 -4.01 -23.68
CA VAL A 110 -0.65 -3.43 -24.87
C VAL A 110 -0.16 -4.11 -26.15
N ILE A 111 -1.01 -4.15 -27.18
CA ILE A 111 -0.68 -4.73 -28.48
C ILE A 111 -0.83 -3.66 -29.57
N ASP A 112 0.20 -3.49 -30.39
CA ASP A 112 0.15 -2.59 -31.54
C ASP A 112 -0.68 -3.21 -32.66
N LYS A 113 -1.83 -2.59 -32.94
CA LYS A 113 -2.78 -3.04 -33.96
C LYS A 113 -2.21 -3.03 -35.38
N LYS A 114 -1.12 -2.29 -35.65
CA LYS A 114 -0.53 -2.18 -36.99
C LYS A 114 0.36 -3.36 -37.36
N ASN A 115 1.05 -3.92 -36.37
CA ASN A 115 2.09 -4.93 -36.62
C ASN A 115 1.98 -6.16 -35.71
N GLY A 116 1.05 -6.18 -34.75
CA GLY A 116 0.85 -7.30 -33.83
C GLY A 116 1.93 -7.44 -32.76
N ASN A 117 2.86 -6.49 -32.63
CA ASN A 117 3.85 -6.50 -31.56
C ASN A 117 3.15 -6.28 -30.22
N LEU A 118 3.51 -7.10 -29.25
CA LEU A 118 3.03 -7.05 -27.88
C LEU A 118 4.11 -6.43 -27.00
N TRP A 119 3.68 -5.47 -26.18
CA TRP A 119 4.49 -4.80 -25.18
C TRP A 119 4.05 -5.26 -23.79
N LEU A 120 5.02 -5.64 -22.95
CA LEU A 120 4.79 -6.10 -21.58
C LEU A 120 5.77 -5.40 -20.63
N SER A 121 5.31 -4.85 -19.52
CA SER A 121 6.15 -4.15 -18.54
C SER A 121 6.15 -4.84 -17.17
N PRO A 122 6.95 -5.92 -16.98
CA PRO A 122 7.09 -6.56 -15.67
C PRO A 122 7.86 -5.66 -14.70
N GLY A 123 7.41 -5.61 -13.45
CA GLY A 123 8.12 -4.92 -12.36
C GLY A 123 9.42 -5.63 -11.97
N ASP A 124 10.25 -4.94 -11.18
CA ASP A 124 11.58 -5.40 -10.81
C ASP A 124 11.58 -6.59 -9.86
N ASN A 125 10.43 -6.90 -9.24
CA ASN A 125 10.27 -8.00 -8.30
C ASN A 125 11.31 -7.99 -7.17
N THR A 126 11.56 -6.79 -6.64
CA THR A 126 12.51 -6.50 -5.56
C THR A 126 11.77 -5.91 -4.35
N ASN A 127 12.17 -6.33 -3.15
CA ASN A 127 11.70 -5.75 -1.90
C ASN A 127 12.31 -4.35 -1.70
N PRO A 128 11.49 -3.27 -1.72
CA PRO A 128 12.01 -1.91 -1.57
C PRO A 128 12.39 -1.58 -0.14
N PHE A 129 11.85 -2.33 0.81
CA PHE A 129 11.79 -1.90 2.18
C PHE A 129 13.00 -2.42 2.97
N ALA A 130 14.21 -2.06 2.62
CA ALA A 130 15.34 -2.14 3.56
C ALA A 130 16.39 -1.10 3.19
N SER A 131 15.89 0.01 2.65
CA SER A 131 16.64 1.02 1.93
C SER A 131 16.34 2.42 2.45
N ASP A 132 15.63 2.56 3.57
CA ASP A 132 15.15 3.83 4.12
C ASP A 132 14.37 4.66 3.07
N GLY A 133 13.62 3.96 2.22
CA GLY A 133 12.87 4.54 1.10
C GLY A 133 13.71 4.90 -0.13
N TYR A 134 15.03 4.68 -0.16
CA TYR A 134 15.87 4.95 -1.34
C TYR A 134 16.01 3.71 -2.24
N SER A 135 17.01 3.70 -3.13
CA SER A 135 17.30 2.57 -4.00
C SER A 135 17.74 1.31 -3.20
N PRO A 136 17.09 0.14 -3.39
CA PRO A 136 17.45 -1.12 -2.74
C PRO A 136 18.62 -1.79 -3.47
N LEU A 137 19.83 -1.67 -2.90
CA LEU A 137 21.10 -2.17 -3.48
C LEU A 137 21.83 -3.13 -2.51
N ASP A 138 21.08 -3.98 -1.80
CA ASP A 138 21.62 -4.79 -0.70
C ASP A 138 22.35 -6.06 -1.20
N GLN A 139 23.66 -5.92 -1.42
CA GLN A 139 24.52 -7.00 -1.95
C GLN A 139 24.95 -8.06 -0.91
N ARG A 140 24.45 -7.99 0.34
CA ARG A 140 24.85 -8.94 1.40
C ARG A 140 24.36 -10.36 1.07
N SER A 141 25.12 -11.36 1.53
CA SER A 141 24.75 -12.78 1.36
C SER A 141 23.36 -13.05 1.95
N GLY A 142 22.48 -13.70 1.20
CA GLY A 142 21.10 -14.01 1.61
C GLY A 142 20.11 -12.84 1.45
N ARG A 143 20.53 -11.70 0.89
CA ARG A 143 19.71 -10.49 0.71
C ARG A 143 19.37 -10.17 -0.75
N ALA A 144 19.49 -11.15 -1.64
CA ALA A 144 19.29 -10.98 -3.08
C ALA A 144 17.90 -10.43 -3.49
N TYR A 145 16.88 -10.54 -2.64
CA TYR A 145 15.55 -10.00 -2.88
C TYR A 145 15.43 -8.50 -2.55
N TRP A 146 16.42 -7.89 -1.90
CA TRP A 146 16.53 -6.45 -1.62
C TRP A 146 17.59 -5.77 -2.50
N ASP A 147 17.93 -6.42 -3.61
CA ASP A 147 18.94 -5.97 -4.57
C ASP A 147 18.30 -5.82 -5.95
N ALA A 148 17.91 -4.59 -6.31
CA ALA A 148 17.34 -4.29 -7.63
C ALA A 148 18.38 -4.38 -8.75
N GLU A 149 19.67 -4.45 -8.44
CA GLU A 149 20.71 -4.66 -9.44
C GLU A 149 20.63 -6.09 -10.02
N ARG A 150 20.05 -7.05 -9.27
CA ARG A 150 19.77 -8.42 -9.73
C ARG A 150 18.76 -8.45 -10.88
N THR A 151 17.84 -7.49 -10.92
CA THR A 151 16.67 -7.49 -11.81
C THR A 151 16.65 -6.29 -12.74
N ALA A 152 16.17 -5.13 -12.29
CA ALA A 152 16.05 -3.91 -13.10
C ALA A 152 17.37 -3.53 -13.79
N GLY A 153 18.47 -3.57 -13.01
CA GLY A 153 19.83 -3.30 -13.49
C GLY A 153 20.51 -4.45 -14.24
N ASN A 154 19.88 -5.63 -14.35
CA ASN A 154 20.48 -6.81 -14.98
C ASN A 154 19.94 -7.00 -16.41
N THR A 155 20.85 -6.97 -17.39
CA THR A 155 20.51 -7.13 -18.82
C THR A 155 20.07 -8.55 -19.18
N ASN A 156 20.31 -9.52 -18.30
CA ASN A 156 19.94 -10.94 -18.47
C ASN A 156 18.66 -11.33 -17.70
N SER A 157 17.97 -10.34 -17.09
CA SER A 157 16.68 -10.51 -16.41
C SER A 157 15.53 -9.93 -17.24
N LEU A 158 14.35 -10.54 -17.13
CA LEU A 158 13.12 -10.00 -17.72
C LEU A 158 12.39 -9.03 -16.79
N SER A 159 12.71 -9.01 -15.49
CA SER A 159 12.05 -8.16 -14.48
C SER A 159 12.61 -6.74 -14.47
N GLY A 160 11.76 -5.74 -14.24
CA GLY A 160 12.12 -4.31 -14.23
C GLY A 160 12.48 -3.82 -15.63
N LYS A 161 11.61 -4.13 -16.61
CA LYS A 161 11.82 -3.91 -18.05
C LYS A 161 10.55 -3.45 -18.73
N VAL A 162 10.69 -2.92 -19.95
CA VAL A 162 9.67 -2.94 -20.99
C VAL A 162 10.13 -3.94 -22.05
N LEU A 163 9.34 -4.99 -22.25
CA LEU A 163 9.59 -6.06 -23.19
C LEU A 163 8.78 -5.84 -24.48
N ARG A 164 9.37 -6.19 -25.62
CA ARG A 164 8.71 -6.17 -26.93
C ARG A 164 8.92 -7.50 -27.64
N ILE A 165 7.83 -8.20 -27.92
CA ILE A 165 7.81 -9.47 -28.66
C ILE A 165 6.74 -9.44 -29.76
N HIS A 166 6.79 -10.37 -30.69
CA HIS A 166 5.69 -10.62 -31.64
C HIS A 166 5.13 -12.03 -31.40
N PRO A 167 3.93 -12.16 -30.80
CA PRO A 167 3.31 -13.46 -30.58
C PRO A 167 2.98 -14.18 -31.89
N GLU A 168 3.22 -15.49 -31.93
CA GLU A 168 2.96 -16.35 -33.09
C GLU A 168 1.72 -17.22 -32.88
N THR A 169 1.13 -17.68 -33.98
CA THR A 169 -0.13 -18.44 -33.95
C THR A 169 -0.03 -19.78 -33.20
N ASN A 170 1.15 -20.38 -33.14
CA ASN A 170 1.43 -21.62 -32.43
C ASN A 170 1.61 -21.43 -30.90
N GLY A 171 1.62 -20.19 -30.41
CA GLY A 171 1.86 -19.86 -29.01
C GLY A 171 3.31 -19.54 -28.65
N THR A 172 4.24 -19.57 -29.60
CA THR A 172 5.60 -19.03 -29.42
C THR A 172 5.61 -17.52 -29.68
N TYR A 173 6.79 -16.90 -29.67
CA TYR A 173 6.98 -15.52 -30.12
C TYR A 173 8.27 -15.38 -30.92
N THR A 174 8.35 -14.35 -31.74
CA THR A 174 9.58 -13.87 -32.37
C THR A 174 10.03 -12.55 -31.73
N ILE A 175 11.31 -12.20 -31.92
CA ILE A 175 11.88 -10.93 -31.45
C ILE A 175 11.81 -9.91 -32.59
N PRO A 176 11.03 -8.83 -32.45
CA PRO A 176 11.04 -7.75 -33.43
C PRO A 176 12.41 -7.07 -33.50
N PRO A 177 12.84 -6.59 -34.69
CA PRO A 177 14.08 -5.84 -34.80
C PRO A 177 14.00 -4.50 -34.04
N GLY A 178 15.15 -4.06 -33.53
CA GLY A 178 15.30 -2.76 -32.86
C GLY A 178 15.03 -2.76 -31.36
N ASN A 179 14.98 -3.93 -30.71
CA ASN A 179 15.10 -4.04 -29.26
C ASN A 179 16.51 -3.65 -28.79
N LEU A 180 16.67 -3.37 -27.48
CA LEU A 180 17.91 -2.83 -26.90
C LEU A 180 19.12 -3.75 -27.14
N PHE A 181 18.88 -5.07 -27.10
CA PHE A 181 19.90 -6.08 -27.34
C PHE A 181 19.53 -6.96 -28.53
N ALA A 182 20.49 -7.18 -29.43
CA ALA A 182 20.29 -8.05 -30.58
C ALA A 182 20.20 -9.53 -30.13
N PRO A 183 19.36 -10.37 -30.79
CA PRO A 183 19.33 -11.81 -30.54
C PRO A 183 20.72 -12.45 -30.59
N GLY A 184 21.04 -13.26 -29.57
CA GLY A 184 22.33 -13.94 -29.44
C GLY A 184 23.43 -13.13 -28.74
N THR A 185 23.16 -11.89 -28.32
CA THR A 185 24.11 -11.10 -27.52
C THR A 185 24.30 -11.73 -26.13
N ALA A 186 25.53 -12.14 -25.80
CA ALA A 186 25.83 -12.83 -24.56
C ALA A 186 25.51 -11.97 -23.31
N GLY A 187 24.94 -12.59 -22.27
CA GLY A 187 24.58 -11.89 -21.03
C GLY A 187 23.38 -10.93 -21.18
N THR A 188 22.57 -11.07 -22.23
CA THR A 188 21.42 -10.20 -22.46
C THR A 188 20.16 -10.96 -22.86
N ARG A 189 18.99 -10.35 -22.61
CA ARG A 189 17.68 -10.81 -23.10
C ARG A 189 17.24 -9.98 -24.31
N PRO A 190 17.02 -10.59 -25.48
CA PRO A 190 16.64 -9.86 -26.68
C PRO A 190 15.20 -9.32 -26.66
N GLU A 191 14.37 -9.75 -25.70
CA GLU A 191 13.03 -9.23 -25.46
C GLU A 191 13.04 -7.78 -24.94
N ILE A 192 14.15 -7.36 -24.31
CA ILE A 192 14.26 -6.05 -23.65
C ILE A 192 14.26 -4.93 -24.68
N TYR A 193 13.25 -4.07 -24.62
CA TYR A 193 13.24 -2.78 -25.32
C TYR A 193 13.73 -1.65 -24.41
N THR A 194 13.24 -1.61 -23.18
CA THR A 194 13.75 -0.71 -22.13
C THR A 194 14.18 -1.52 -20.92
N MET A 195 15.34 -1.17 -20.37
CA MET A 195 15.77 -1.69 -19.07
C MET A 195 15.74 -0.63 -17.98
N GLY A 196 15.87 -1.04 -16.73
CA GLY A 196 15.98 -0.12 -15.60
C GLY A 196 14.65 0.53 -15.25
N GLU A 197 13.58 -0.26 -15.23
CA GLU A 197 12.27 0.13 -14.68
C GLU A 197 12.13 -0.43 -13.26
N ARG A 198 11.43 0.28 -12.36
CA ARG A 198 11.13 -0.21 -11.00
C ARG A 198 9.82 -0.98 -10.97
N ASN A 199 8.71 -0.28 -11.17
CA ASN A 199 7.37 -0.87 -11.18
C ASN A 199 6.50 -0.16 -12.23
N PRO A 200 6.70 -0.49 -13.53
CA PRO A 200 5.94 0.08 -14.64
C PRO A 200 4.55 -0.57 -14.73
N PHE A 201 3.66 -0.17 -13.81
CA PHE A 201 2.43 -0.89 -13.49
C PHE A 201 1.32 -0.76 -14.57
N ARG A 202 1.18 0.41 -15.20
CA ARG A 202 0.29 0.61 -16.35
C ARG A 202 1.03 1.22 -17.54
N MET A 203 0.59 0.82 -18.72
CA MET A 203 1.17 1.21 -20.00
C MET A 203 0.07 1.54 -21.00
N GLY A 204 0.28 2.63 -21.73
CA GLY A 204 -0.50 3.03 -22.89
C GLY A 204 0.21 2.72 -24.20
N LEU A 205 -0.49 2.97 -25.30
CA LEU A 205 0.08 2.95 -26.65
C LEU A 205 -0.45 4.15 -27.43
N ASP A 206 0.39 4.73 -28.28
CA ASP A 206 -0.04 5.64 -29.31
C ASP A 206 -0.33 4.88 -30.62
N PRO A 207 -1.60 4.75 -31.05
CA PRO A 207 -1.93 4.06 -32.30
C PRO A 207 -1.28 4.69 -33.55
N LYS A 208 -0.94 6.00 -33.51
CA LYS A 208 -0.32 6.69 -34.65
C LYS A 208 1.14 6.28 -34.83
N THR A 209 1.91 6.19 -33.75
CA THR A 209 3.35 5.93 -33.81
C THR A 209 3.72 4.49 -33.49
N GLY A 210 2.90 3.78 -32.72
CA GLY A 210 3.21 2.47 -32.16
C GLY A 210 4.12 2.54 -30.93
N TYR A 211 4.36 3.74 -30.38
CA TYR A 211 5.19 3.92 -29.19
C TYR A 211 4.41 3.64 -27.90
N PRO A 212 4.98 2.87 -26.96
CA PRO A 212 4.38 2.68 -25.66
C PRO A 212 4.60 3.92 -24.77
N LEU A 213 3.63 4.17 -23.90
CA LEU A 213 3.66 5.21 -22.89
C LEU A 213 3.70 4.53 -21.53
N VAL A 214 4.77 4.75 -20.77
CA VAL A 214 5.07 3.96 -19.57
C VAL A 214 5.01 4.88 -18.36
N ALA A 215 4.26 4.48 -17.34
CA ALA A 215 4.26 5.10 -16.03
C ALA A 215 5.02 4.18 -15.07
N ASN A 216 6.06 4.69 -14.41
CA ASN A 216 6.92 3.91 -13.53
C ASN A 216 6.90 4.49 -12.11
N TYR A 217 6.52 3.67 -11.14
CA TYR A 217 6.50 4.04 -9.73
C TYR A 217 7.92 4.19 -9.20
N GLY A 218 8.15 5.23 -8.40
CA GLY A 218 9.41 5.55 -7.76
C GLY A 218 9.60 4.92 -6.37
N PRO A 219 10.72 5.21 -5.71
CA PRO A 219 11.00 4.78 -4.35
C PRO A 219 10.33 5.70 -3.31
N ASP A 220 10.38 5.36 -2.02
CA ASP A 220 9.49 5.95 -1.00
C ASP A 220 10.13 7.05 -0.13
N ALA A 221 11.39 7.41 -0.37
CA ALA A 221 12.09 8.41 0.44
C ALA A 221 11.44 9.80 0.30
N PRO A 222 10.90 10.41 1.38
CA PRO A 222 10.16 11.67 1.25
C PRO A 222 11.05 12.87 0.92
N ASN A 223 12.36 12.77 1.16
CA ASN A 223 13.32 13.85 0.97
C ASN A 223 14.59 13.33 0.29
N ALA A 224 15.31 14.22 -0.39
CA ALA A 224 16.58 13.89 -1.00
C ALA A 224 17.68 13.85 0.08
N SER A 225 18.67 13.00 -0.12
CA SER A 225 19.82 12.86 0.78
C SER A 225 21.13 12.92 0.02
N SER A 226 22.07 13.74 0.51
CA SER A 226 23.43 13.81 -0.02
C SER A 226 24.21 12.51 0.14
N SER A 227 23.83 11.66 1.11
CA SER A 227 24.46 10.37 1.35
C SER A 227 23.75 9.22 0.64
N ARG A 228 22.48 9.33 0.26
CA ARG A 228 21.74 8.22 -0.36
C ARG A 228 21.37 8.48 -1.82
N GLY A 229 20.85 9.65 -2.14
CA GLY A 229 20.41 10.03 -3.47
C GLY A 229 19.09 10.80 -3.48
N PRO A 230 18.40 10.84 -4.62
CA PRO A 230 17.15 11.56 -4.80
C PRO A 230 15.99 11.04 -3.93
N GLN A 231 15.02 11.93 -3.68
CA GLN A 231 13.73 11.61 -3.06
C GLN A 231 12.85 10.76 -3.98
N ASN A 232 11.70 10.32 -3.46
CA ASN A 232 10.58 9.74 -4.18
C ASN A 232 10.38 10.51 -5.49
N THR A 233 10.56 9.83 -6.61
CA THR A 233 10.39 10.41 -7.93
C THR A 233 9.75 9.35 -8.80
N VAL A 234 8.57 9.65 -9.31
CA VAL A 234 7.84 8.75 -10.22
C VAL A 234 7.86 9.33 -11.62
N GLU A 235 7.77 8.47 -12.62
CA GLU A 235 8.10 8.84 -14.00
C GLU A 235 6.95 8.50 -14.95
N TRP A 236 6.86 9.27 -16.03
CA TRP A 236 6.04 8.97 -17.18
C TRP A 236 6.80 9.31 -18.47
N ASP A 237 6.81 8.35 -19.41
CA ASP A 237 7.64 8.42 -20.60
C ASP A 237 6.94 7.94 -21.86
N VAL A 238 7.15 8.66 -22.97
CA VAL A 238 6.97 8.11 -24.32
C VAL A 238 8.24 7.38 -24.75
N VAL A 239 8.20 6.05 -24.75
CA VAL A 239 9.36 5.21 -25.04
C VAL A 239 9.50 5.00 -26.56
N SER A 240 9.93 6.04 -27.26
CA SER A 240 10.07 6.04 -28.73
C SER A 240 11.31 5.30 -29.26
N LYS A 241 12.27 4.95 -28.38
CA LYS A 241 13.53 4.27 -28.72
C LYS A 241 13.91 3.30 -27.59
N PRO A 242 14.67 2.22 -27.89
CA PRO A 242 15.18 1.34 -26.84
C PRO A 242 16.21 2.09 -25.98
N GLY A 243 16.25 1.79 -24.68
CA GLY A 243 17.11 2.51 -23.75
C GLY A 243 17.17 1.94 -22.34
N ASN A 244 17.87 2.66 -21.46
CA ASN A 244 17.93 2.37 -20.03
C ASN A 244 17.23 3.52 -19.28
N ALA A 245 16.10 3.26 -18.63
CA ALA A 245 15.36 4.24 -17.82
C ALA A 245 16.07 4.58 -16.50
N GLY A 246 17.13 3.85 -16.14
CA GLY A 246 18.10 4.26 -15.13
C GLY A 246 17.98 3.56 -13.78
N TRP A 247 16.79 3.08 -13.39
CA TRP A 247 16.62 2.36 -12.13
C TRP A 247 17.47 1.07 -12.12
N PRO A 248 18.13 0.70 -11.00
CA PRO A 248 18.11 1.32 -9.66
C PRO A 248 19.21 2.36 -9.41
N PHE A 249 19.95 2.77 -10.44
CA PHE A 249 21.14 3.60 -10.30
C PHE A 249 20.86 5.09 -10.45
N CYS A 250 19.85 5.42 -11.26
CA CYS A 250 19.48 6.76 -11.66
C CYS A 250 17.95 6.89 -11.67
N ILE A 251 17.44 8.12 -11.53
CA ILE A 251 16.00 8.39 -11.59
C ILE A 251 15.71 9.83 -12.06
N GLY A 252 14.49 10.06 -12.54
CA GLY A 252 13.95 11.32 -13.03
C GLY A 252 14.81 11.87 -14.16
N PRO A 253 15.33 13.11 -14.06
CA PRO A 253 16.17 13.72 -15.08
C PRO A 253 17.62 13.18 -15.07
N ASN A 254 17.81 11.87 -14.85
CA ASN A 254 19.09 11.19 -14.62
C ASN A 254 19.85 11.62 -13.35
N LEU A 255 19.13 11.84 -12.25
CA LEU A 255 19.75 12.07 -10.96
C LEU A 255 20.35 10.76 -10.41
N PRO A 256 21.63 10.74 -10.00
CA PRO A 256 22.30 9.52 -9.54
C PRO A 256 21.99 9.21 -8.08
N TYR A 257 21.79 7.93 -7.78
CA TYR A 257 21.96 7.41 -6.42
C TYR A 257 23.44 7.27 -6.07
N ASN A 258 23.74 7.21 -4.77
CA ASN A 258 25.07 6.85 -4.31
C ASN A 258 25.20 5.33 -4.24
N GLN A 259 26.39 4.81 -4.53
CA GLN A 259 26.76 3.49 -4.05
C GLN A 259 26.59 3.43 -2.53
N TYR A 260 26.08 2.32 -2.02
CA TYR A 260 25.78 2.20 -0.59
C TYR A 260 26.11 0.81 -0.07
N ASP A 261 26.94 0.76 0.98
CA ASP A 261 27.27 -0.48 1.66
C ASP A 261 26.29 -0.69 2.83
N PHE A 262 25.33 -1.59 2.62
CA PHE A 262 24.31 -1.95 3.61
C PHE A 262 24.86 -2.69 4.84
N ALA A 263 26.10 -3.19 4.82
CA ALA A 263 26.72 -3.81 5.98
C ALA A 263 27.34 -2.77 6.91
N THR A 264 27.90 -1.68 6.36
CA THR A 264 28.61 -0.66 7.13
C THR A 264 27.83 0.65 7.26
N GLY A 265 26.78 0.84 6.46
CA GLY A 265 26.02 2.09 6.34
C GLY A 265 26.79 3.19 5.59
N ALA A 266 27.90 2.85 4.93
CA ALA A 266 28.78 3.82 4.27
C ALA A 266 28.32 4.11 2.84
N SER A 267 28.32 5.40 2.47
CA SER A 267 28.05 5.86 1.12
C SER A 267 29.33 6.00 0.30
N GLY A 268 29.30 5.51 -0.93
CA GLY A 268 30.35 5.62 -1.93
C GLY A 268 30.09 6.72 -2.96
N ALA A 269 30.72 6.59 -4.13
CA ALA A 269 30.55 7.52 -5.24
C ALA A 269 29.14 7.44 -5.85
N GLN A 270 28.71 8.53 -6.48
CA GLN A 270 27.51 8.56 -7.32
C GLN A 270 27.67 7.65 -8.55
N PHE A 271 26.58 7.02 -8.98
CA PHE A 271 26.56 6.26 -10.23
C PHE A 271 26.72 7.17 -11.46
N ASP A 272 27.41 6.67 -12.48
CA ASP A 272 27.64 7.37 -13.75
C ASP A 272 26.44 7.21 -14.69
N CYS A 273 25.39 8.02 -14.51
CA CYS A 273 24.19 7.94 -15.33
C CYS A 273 24.44 8.24 -16.82
N ALA A 274 25.28 9.24 -17.11
CA ALA A 274 25.54 9.70 -18.48
C ALA A 274 26.48 8.78 -19.27
N GLY A 275 27.48 8.18 -18.61
CA GLY A 275 28.38 7.21 -19.21
C GLY A 275 27.92 5.76 -19.09
N GLY A 276 26.78 5.51 -18.44
CA GLY A 276 26.22 4.19 -18.17
C GLY A 276 26.62 3.66 -16.79
N PRO A 277 25.69 3.31 -15.90
CA PRO A 277 26.06 2.80 -14.58
C PRO A 277 26.77 1.45 -14.67
N THR A 278 27.59 1.17 -13.65
CA THR A 278 28.26 -0.13 -13.48
C THR A 278 27.46 -0.95 -12.47
N ASN A 279 26.95 -2.11 -12.91
CA ASN A 279 26.30 -3.08 -12.05
C ASN A 279 27.34 -4.09 -11.54
N SER A 280 27.83 -3.85 -10.32
CA SER A 280 28.82 -4.69 -9.65
C SER A 280 28.20 -5.71 -8.68
N SER A 281 26.88 -5.82 -8.64
CA SER A 281 26.21 -6.75 -7.74
C SER A 281 26.67 -8.19 -7.96
N PRO A 282 26.89 -8.97 -6.89
CA PRO A 282 27.17 -10.41 -6.99
C PRO A 282 25.99 -11.20 -7.58
N ASN A 283 24.80 -10.61 -7.64
CA ASN A 283 23.59 -11.21 -8.20
C ASN A 283 23.38 -10.85 -9.68
N ASN A 284 24.26 -10.05 -10.29
CA ASN A 284 24.20 -9.70 -11.70
C ASN A 284 24.70 -10.87 -12.57
N THR A 285 23.85 -11.29 -13.52
CA THR A 285 24.15 -12.35 -14.50
C THR A 285 24.24 -11.81 -15.93
N GLY A 286 24.17 -10.49 -16.08
CA GLY A 286 24.23 -9.79 -17.36
C GLY A 286 25.51 -8.99 -17.54
N LEU A 287 25.42 -7.89 -18.27
CA LEU A 287 26.53 -6.97 -18.49
C LEU A 287 26.87 -6.20 -17.21
N THR A 288 28.15 -6.03 -16.95
CA THR A 288 28.64 -5.21 -15.82
C THR A 288 28.55 -3.71 -16.12
N LYS A 289 28.83 -3.30 -17.37
CA LYS A 289 28.67 -1.91 -17.81
C LYS A 289 27.38 -1.79 -18.61
N LEU A 290 26.49 -0.91 -18.16
CA LEU A 290 25.17 -0.74 -18.74
C LEU A 290 25.14 0.39 -19.79
N PRO A 291 24.14 0.43 -20.67
CA PRO A 291 23.88 1.61 -21.50
C PRO A 291 23.64 2.86 -20.64
N PRO A 292 24.00 4.06 -21.14
CA PRO A 292 23.63 5.34 -20.53
C PRO A 292 22.15 5.43 -20.16
N ALA A 293 21.86 6.00 -19.00
CA ALA A 293 20.50 6.28 -18.58
C ALA A 293 19.88 7.36 -19.49
N VAL A 294 18.60 7.20 -19.81
CA VAL A 294 17.79 8.14 -20.58
C VAL A 294 16.94 8.91 -19.57
N PRO A 295 16.96 10.26 -19.58
CA PRO A 295 16.21 11.05 -18.61
C PRO A 295 14.71 10.90 -18.85
N ALA A 296 13.96 10.84 -17.76
CA ALA A 296 12.50 10.84 -17.79
C ALA A 296 11.96 12.13 -18.42
N GLN A 297 10.91 11.98 -19.21
CA GLN A 297 10.23 13.05 -19.92
C GLN A 297 9.32 13.86 -18.99
N VAL A 298 8.56 13.17 -18.14
CA VAL A 298 7.76 13.74 -17.06
C VAL A 298 8.14 13.02 -15.78
N TYR A 299 8.40 13.78 -14.72
CA TYR A 299 8.65 13.22 -13.39
C TYR A 299 8.01 14.10 -12.32
N TYR A 300 7.57 13.50 -11.22
CA TYR A 300 7.00 14.22 -10.09
C TYR A 300 7.17 13.45 -8.77
N HIS A 301 6.76 14.07 -7.66
CA HIS A 301 6.98 13.57 -6.31
C HIS A 301 5.66 13.42 -5.53
N TYR A 302 5.72 12.94 -4.30
CA TYR A 302 4.58 12.97 -3.38
C TYR A 302 3.99 14.38 -3.24
N ASN A 303 4.85 15.37 -3.02
CA ASN A 303 4.47 16.77 -2.98
C ASN A 303 4.63 17.42 -4.36
N ALA A 304 3.75 18.37 -4.69
CA ALA A 304 3.85 19.15 -5.91
C ALA A 304 5.20 19.90 -5.96
N ASP A 305 5.88 19.84 -7.11
CA ASP A 305 7.10 20.61 -7.37
C ASP A 305 6.73 21.87 -8.19
N PRO A 306 6.78 23.08 -7.59
CA PRO A 306 6.45 24.31 -8.31
C PRO A 306 7.36 24.60 -9.51
N ALA A 307 8.57 24.03 -9.54
CA ALA A 307 9.54 24.22 -10.62
C ALA A 307 9.36 23.22 -11.77
N HIS A 308 8.85 22.02 -11.50
CA HIS A 308 8.71 20.95 -12.49
C HIS A 308 7.35 20.28 -12.38
N PHE A 309 6.56 20.36 -13.45
CA PHE A 309 5.23 19.74 -13.54
C PHE A 309 4.33 20.04 -12.32
N PRO A 310 4.09 21.32 -11.99
CA PRO A 310 3.38 21.75 -10.78
C PRO A 310 1.93 21.24 -10.67
N GLN A 311 1.39 20.70 -11.76
CA GLN A 311 0.06 20.08 -11.81
C GLN A 311 0.02 18.68 -11.17
N LEU A 312 1.18 18.03 -10.95
CA LEU A 312 1.27 16.63 -10.54
C LEU A 312 1.83 16.48 -9.13
N SER A 313 1.23 15.57 -8.37
CA SER A 313 1.62 15.14 -7.02
C SER A 313 0.96 13.80 -6.69
N GLY A 314 1.50 13.00 -5.77
CA GLY A 314 0.84 11.81 -5.23
C GLY A 314 1.63 10.50 -5.33
N GLY A 315 2.52 10.37 -6.33
CA GLY A 315 3.50 9.27 -6.39
C GLY A 315 2.98 7.91 -6.87
N ALA A 316 1.82 7.82 -7.53
CA ALA A 316 1.24 6.56 -8.02
C ALA A 316 0.75 6.63 -9.49
N PRO A 317 1.67 6.79 -10.45
CA PRO A 317 1.36 7.14 -11.84
C PRO A 317 0.74 5.97 -12.62
N MET A 318 -0.26 6.26 -13.44
CA MET A 318 -0.91 5.33 -14.36
C MET A 318 -0.90 5.88 -15.79
N ALA A 319 -0.18 5.21 -16.71
CA ALA A 319 -0.20 5.57 -18.13
C ALA A 319 -1.31 4.83 -18.88
N GLY A 320 -1.94 5.50 -19.84
CA GLY A 320 -2.82 4.85 -20.81
C GLY A 320 -2.77 5.49 -22.20
N PRO A 321 -3.79 5.24 -23.04
CA PRO A 321 -3.71 5.43 -24.49
C PRO A 321 -3.64 6.89 -24.91
N VAL A 322 -3.11 7.11 -26.11
CA VAL A 322 -3.26 8.38 -26.82
C VAL A 322 -4.55 8.38 -27.62
N TYR A 323 -5.38 9.39 -27.42
CA TYR A 323 -6.52 9.62 -28.28
C TYR A 323 -6.06 10.03 -29.67
N ARG A 324 -6.50 9.29 -30.70
CA ARG A 324 -6.26 9.63 -32.10
C ARG A 324 -7.60 9.80 -32.80
N TYR A 325 -7.88 11.03 -33.22
CA TYR A 325 -9.14 11.38 -33.85
C TYR A 325 -9.27 10.73 -35.22
N ASP A 326 -10.33 9.96 -35.42
CA ASP A 326 -10.70 9.44 -36.73
C ASP A 326 -11.91 10.22 -37.29
N PRO A 327 -11.72 11.03 -38.35
CA PRO A 327 -12.83 11.74 -38.99
C PRO A 327 -13.87 10.79 -39.59
N ASN A 328 -13.47 9.57 -39.98
CA ASN A 328 -14.33 8.58 -40.63
C ASN A 328 -15.09 7.69 -39.64
N LEU A 329 -14.72 7.70 -38.36
CA LEU A 329 -15.45 6.96 -37.34
C LEU A 329 -16.84 7.57 -37.15
N ALA A 330 -17.87 6.87 -37.61
CA ALA A 330 -19.26 7.24 -37.42
C ALA A 330 -19.72 6.88 -36.00
N SER A 331 -19.37 7.72 -35.04
CA SER A 331 -19.77 7.57 -33.63
C SER A 331 -20.16 8.92 -33.04
N THR A 332 -21.28 8.95 -32.32
CA THR A 332 -21.72 10.12 -31.54
C THR A 332 -21.05 10.22 -30.17
N ARG A 333 -20.19 9.25 -29.83
CA ARG A 333 -19.51 9.17 -28.53
C ARG A 333 -18.02 9.51 -28.61
N LYS A 334 -17.47 9.50 -29.84
CA LYS A 334 -16.05 9.80 -30.07
C LYS A 334 -15.70 11.20 -29.60
N TRP A 335 -14.52 11.33 -29.01
CA TRP A 335 -14.00 12.61 -28.56
C TRP A 335 -13.70 13.55 -29.75
N PRO A 336 -13.64 14.88 -29.56
CA PRO A 336 -13.45 15.81 -30.66
C PRO A 336 -11.98 15.85 -31.08
N VAL A 337 -11.73 16.44 -32.25
CA VAL A 337 -10.38 16.62 -32.79
C VAL A 337 -9.44 17.39 -31.84
N ASP A 338 -9.97 18.22 -30.93
CA ASP A 338 -9.19 18.96 -29.93
C ASP A 338 -8.47 18.06 -28.91
N PHE A 339 -8.88 16.79 -28.80
CA PHE A 339 -8.18 15.79 -28.00
C PHE A 339 -7.16 14.97 -28.80
N ASP A 340 -7.04 15.19 -30.12
CA ASP A 340 -6.08 14.42 -30.93
C ASP A 340 -4.65 14.58 -30.41
N GLY A 341 -3.99 13.45 -30.16
CA GLY A 341 -2.64 13.41 -29.61
C GLY A 341 -2.53 13.62 -28.11
N ARG A 342 -3.64 13.63 -27.38
CA ARG A 342 -3.63 13.64 -25.92
C ARG A 342 -3.49 12.22 -25.37
N ALA A 343 -2.40 11.96 -24.66
CA ALA A 343 -2.27 10.78 -23.83
C ALA A 343 -3.12 10.93 -22.57
N VAL A 344 -3.83 9.88 -22.17
CA VAL A 344 -4.54 9.86 -20.89
C VAL A 344 -3.60 9.38 -19.79
N PHE A 345 -3.70 10.01 -18.62
CA PHE A 345 -2.91 9.70 -17.43
C PHE A 345 -3.82 9.74 -16.20
N ALA A 346 -3.54 8.90 -15.20
CA ALA A 346 -4.18 9.00 -13.89
C ALA A 346 -3.16 8.92 -12.76
N GLU A 347 -3.47 9.57 -11.65
CA GLU A 347 -2.73 9.52 -10.40
C GLU A 347 -3.60 8.80 -9.37
N TRP A 348 -3.17 7.60 -8.97
CA TRP A 348 -4.00 6.67 -8.22
C TRP A 348 -4.26 7.13 -6.78
N ASN A 349 -3.25 7.66 -6.08
CA ASN A 349 -3.38 8.11 -4.69
C ASN A 349 -4.37 9.29 -4.61
N THR A 350 -4.21 10.27 -5.51
CA THR A 350 -5.11 11.45 -5.53
C THR A 350 -6.44 11.22 -6.27
N SER A 351 -6.66 10.03 -6.84
CA SER A 351 -7.84 9.71 -7.66
C SER A 351 -8.15 10.75 -8.75
N SER A 352 -7.10 11.29 -9.38
CA SER A 352 -7.19 12.36 -10.36
C SER A 352 -6.76 11.90 -11.74
N MET A 353 -7.35 12.46 -12.80
CA MET A 353 -6.97 12.17 -14.19
C MET A 353 -6.47 13.41 -14.92
N TYR A 354 -5.59 13.22 -15.88
CA TYR A 354 -4.97 14.26 -16.70
C TYR A 354 -4.88 13.83 -18.16
N THR A 355 -4.64 14.81 -19.04
CA THR A 355 -4.18 14.57 -20.40
C THR A 355 -2.82 15.21 -20.64
N PHE A 356 -1.92 14.47 -21.30
CA PHE A 356 -0.64 14.99 -21.75
C PHE A 356 -0.71 15.18 -23.27
N GLN A 357 -0.70 16.43 -23.74
CA GLN A 357 -0.68 16.71 -25.17
C GLN A 357 0.68 16.33 -25.74
N LEU A 358 0.69 15.47 -26.76
CA LEU A 358 1.90 15.16 -27.51
C LEU A 358 2.10 16.09 -28.70
N ASP A 359 3.36 16.34 -29.04
CA ASP A 359 3.75 17.00 -30.26
C ASP A 359 3.34 16.20 -31.52
N SER A 360 3.50 16.82 -32.70
CA SER A 360 3.11 16.20 -33.97
C SER A 360 3.82 14.86 -34.26
N GLY A 361 5.05 14.72 -33.73
CA GLY A 361 5.87 13.51 -33.80
C GLY A 361 5.42 12.41 -32.84
N GLY A 362 4.60 12.74 -31.85
CA GLY A 362 4.16 11.80 -30.83
C GLY A 362 5.28 11.39 -29.88
N THR A 363 6.27 12.25 -29.66
CA THR A 363 7.46 11.95 -28.85
C THR A 363 7.67 12.92 -27.69
N ASN A 364 7.10 14.12 -27.75
CA ASN A 364 7.28 15.14 -26.71
C ASN A 364 5.96 15.59 -26.08
N VAL A 365 5.92 15.74 -24.75
CA VAL A 365 4.80 16.38 -24.04
C VAL A 365 4.89 17.89 -24.19
N THR A 366 3.80 18.54 -24.61
CA THR A 366 3.70 19.99 -24.79
C THR A 366 2.80 20.68 -23.78
N SER A 367 1.82 19.96 -23.20
CA SER A 367 0.99 20.46 -22.09
C SER A 367 0.47 19.31 -21.23
N ILE A 368 0.18 19.63 -19.98
CA ILE A 368 -0.48 18.74 -19.01
C ILE A 368 -1.73 19.47 -18.51
N ASP A 369 -2.89 18.89 -18.76
CA ASP A 369 -4.19 19.48 -18.48
C ASP A 369 -5.04 18.51 -17.65
N PRO A 370 -5.71 18.95 -16.56
CA PRO A 370 -6.64 18.10 -15.82
C PRO A 370 -7.74 17.54 -16.73
N LEU A 371 -8.06 16.25 -16.56
CA LEU A 371 -9.11 15.56 -17.28
C LEU A 371 -10.28 15.31 -16.33
N LEU A 372 -11.45 15.89 -16.66
CA LEU A 372 -12.69 15.72 -15.90
C LEU A 372 -12.56 16.05 -14.39
N PRO A 373 -12.01 17.24 -14.02
CA PRO A 373 -11.73 17.58 -12.62
C PRO A 373 -12.97 17.67 -11.71
N SER A 374 -14.18 17.67 -12.28
CA SER A 374 -15.45 17.64 -11.54
C SER A 374 -15.98 16.23 -11.27
N VAL A 375 -15.36 15.19 -11.85
CA VAL A 375 -15.73 13.80 -11.63
C VAL A 375 -14.91 13.26 -10.46
N LYS A 376 -15.60 12.69 -9.48
CA LYS A 376 -14.94 11.96 -8.40
C LYS A 376 -14.70 10.53 -8.88
N PHE A 377 -13.45 10.20 -9.18
CA PHE A 377 -13.02 8.82 -9.36
C PHE A 377 -12.65 8.18 -8.02
N ASN A 378 -12.68 6.86 -7.97
CA ASN A 378 -12.21 6.03 -6.88
C ASN A 378 -11.02 5.20 -7.39
N ARG A 379 -9.83 5.82 -7.40
CA ARG A 379 -8.58 5.18 -7.80
C ARG A 379 -8.65 4.57 -9.22
N PRO A 380 -8.65 5.41 -10.29
CA PRO A 380 -8.59 4.93 -11.67
C PRO A 380 -7.40 4.00 -11.88
N MET A 381 -7.66 2.80 -12.39
CA MET A 381 -6.70 1.70 -12.37
C MET A 381 -6.18 1.35 -13.78
N ASP A 382 -7.03 1.37 -14.80
CA ASP A 382 -6.65 1.17 -16.22
C ASP A 382 -7.71 1.80 -17.12
N PHE A 383 -7.35 2.15 -18.36
CA PHE A 383 -8.26 2.85 -19.27
C PHE A 383 -7.91 2.66 -20.75
N LYS A 384 -8.92 2.53 -21.62
CA LYS A 384 -8.79 2.24 -23.06
C LYS A 384 -9.78 3.04 -23.91
N PHE A 385 -9.37 3.47 -25.10
CA PHE A 385 -10.34 3.92 -26.11
C PHE A 385 -10.94 2.73 -26.85
N GLY A 386 -12.27 2.61 -26.81
CA GLY A 386 -13.01 1.57 -27.51
C GLY A 386 -13.09 1.83 -29.03
N PRO A 387 -13.59 0.84 -29.81
CA PRO A 387 -13.79 1.02 -31.26
C PRO A 387 -14.84 2.08 -31.60
N ASP A 388 -15.68 2.48 -30.63
CA ASP A 388 -16.65 3.56 -30.75
C ASP A 388 -16.06 4.94 -30.42
N GLY A 389 -14.77 5.02 -30.08
CA GLY A 389 -14.06 6.26 -29.76
C GLY A 389 -14.36 6.83 -28.37
N ALA A 390 -15.10 6.12 -27.51
CA ALA A 390 -15.29 6.48 -26.12
C ALA A 390 -14.11 6.00 -25.25
N LEU A 391 -13.87 6.67 -24.13
CA LEU A 391 -12.89 6.23 -23.14
C LEU A 391 -13.56 5.30 -22.13
N TYR A 392 -12.99 4.13 -21.89
CA TYR A 392 -13.41 3.17 -20.89
C TYR A 392 -12.40 3.19 -19.75
N VAL A 393 -12.86 3.23 -18.50
CA VAL A 393 -12.04 3.30 -17.29
C VAL A 393 -12.47 2.18 -16.36
N ILE A 394 -11.53 1.47 -15.74
CA ILE A 394 -11.79 0.59 -14.59
C ILE A 394 -11.25 1.24 -13.33
N GLU A 395 -12.09 1.28 -12.30
CA GLU A 395 -11.77 1.86 -10.99
C GLU A 395 -11.53 0.76 -9.97
N TRP A 396 -10.58 0.97 -9.06
CA TRP A 396 -10.28 0.00 -8.00
C TRP A 396 -11.33 0.00 -6.89
N GLY A 397 -11.93 1.15 -6.58
CA GLY A 397 -12.77 1.32 -5.39
C GLY A 397 -11.95 1.73 -4.15
N THR A 398 -12.55 1.74 -2.96
CA THR A 398 -11.93 2.33 -1.76
C THR A 398 -11.21 1.34 -0.82
N GLY A 399 -11.40 0.03 -0.98
CA GLY A 399 -10.81 -1.01 -0.12
C GLY A 399 -9.39 -1.47 -0.52
N TYR A 400 -8.76 -2.32 0.31
CA TYR A 400 -7.34 -2.72 0.20
C TYR A 400 -7.07 -4.09 -0.49
N GLY A 401 -7.98 -5.07 -0.40
CA GLY A 401 -7.72 -6.46 -0.83
C GLY A 401 -8.12 -6.81 -2.27
N GLY A 402 -8.83 -5.91 -2.94
CA GLY A 402 -9.55 -6.17 -4.19
C GLY A 402 -10.98 -6.67 -3.95
N GLY A 403 -11.79 -6.77 -5.03
CA GLY A 403 -13.20 -7.17 -4.91
C GLY A 403 -14.08 -6.12 -4.22
N ASN A 404 -13.69 -4.85 -4.32
CA ASN A 404 -14.40 -3.74 -3.69
C ASN A 404 -15.80 -3.56 -4.30
N SER A 405 -16.81 -3.37 -3.44
CA SER A 405 -18.22 -3.23 -3.87
C SER A 405 -18.51 -1.90 -4.56
N ASP A 406 -17.61 -0.92 -4.43
CA ASP A 406 -17.64 0.38 -5.09
C ASP A 406 -16.68 0.46 -6.29
N ALA A 407 -16.08 -0.66 -6.72
CA ALA A 407 -15.35 -0.74 -7.98
C ALA A 407 -16.31 -0.66 -9.17
N SER A 408 -15.88 -0.01 -10.25
CA SER A 408 -16.71 0.24 -11.43
C SER A 408 -15.93 0.08 -12.74
N ILE A 409 -16.70 -0.09 -13.82
CA ILE A 409 -16.24 0.11 -15.19
C ILE A 409 -17.10 1.22 -15.78
N ASP A 410 -16.45 2.31 -16.14
CA ASP A 410 -17.10 3.54 -16.59
C ASP A 410 -16.80 3.78 -18.07
N ARG A 411 -17.82 4.15 -18.83
CA ARG A 411 -17.67 4.64 -20.21
C ARG A 411 -17.90 6.14 -20.25
N ILE A 412 -16.92 6.87 -20.76
CA ILE A 412 -16.90 8.32 -20.86
C ILE A 412 -17.10 8.72 -22.33
N ASP A 413 -18.30 9.20 -22.61
CA ASP A 413 -18.71 9.68 -23.93
C ASP A 413 -18.46 11.20 -24.05
N TYR A 414 -18.00 11.66 -25.21
CA TYR A 414 -17.95 13.10 -25.49
C TYR A 414 -19.30 13.59 -26.05
N LEU A 415 -19.82 14.68 -25.49
CA LEU A 415 -21.20 15.13 -25.77
C LEU A 415 -21.29 16.24 -26.82
N GLY A 416 -20.18 16.88 -27.21
CA GLY A 416 -20.06 17.73 -28.40
C GLY A 416 -21.08 18.86 -28.61
N GLY A 417 -21.76 19.32 -27.55
CA GLY A 417 -22.85 20.31 -27.67
C GLY A 417 -24.14 19.77 -28.31
N GLY A 418 -24.24 18.46 -28.58
CA GLY A 418 -25.51 17.78 -28.87
C GLY A 418 -26.38 17.67 -27.61
N SER A 419 -27.54 17.01 -27.69
CA SER A 419 -28.29 16.72 -26.46
C SER A 419 -27.46 15.78 -25.60
N ALA A 420 -26.86 16.33 -24.55
CA ALA A 420 -26.00 15.64 -23.62
C ALA A 420 -26.64 14.30 -23.22
N ALA A 421 -25.97 13.18 -23.46
CA ALA A 421 -26.47 11.90 -23.00
C ALA A 421 -26.71 12.01 -21.48
N PRO A 422 -27.88 11.60 -20.98
CA PRO A 422 -28.14 11.65 -19.57
C PRO A 422 -27.19 10.71 -18.83
N VAL A 423 -26.73 11.10 -17.65
CA VAL A 423 -25.99 10.24 -16.74
C VAL A 423 -26.99 9.28 -16.10
N ALA A 424 -26.79 7.99 -16.30
CA ALA A 424 -27.57 6.95 -15.63
C ALA A 424 -26.93 6.59 -14.30
N LYS A 425 -27.74 6.49 -13.25
CA LYS A 425 -27.34 5.93 -11.97
C LYS A 425 -28.38 4.93 -11.53
N ALA A 426 -27.97 3.68 -11.34
CA ALA A 426 -28.82 2.57 -10.93
C ALA A 426 -28.34 2.03 -9.60
N THR A 427 -29.25 1.85 -8.65
CA THR A 427 -29.00 1.11 -7.42
C THR A 427 -30.13 0.12 -7.15
N ALA A 428 -29.86 -0.87 -6.31
CA ALA A 428 -30.82 -1.84 -5.81
C ALA A 428 -30.77 -1.86 -4.29
N ASP A 429 -31.90 -2.14 -3.63
CA ASP A 429 -31.95 -2.32 -2.18
C ASP A 429 -31.24 -3.61 -1.71
N ARG A 430 -31.11 -4.59 -2.61
CA ARG A 430 -30.31 -5.81 -2.45
C ARG A 430 -29.88 -6.37 -3.80
N THR A 431 -28.74 -7.05 -3.83
CA THR A 431 -28.18 -7.68 -5.03
C THR A 431 -28.15 -9.20 -4.95
N SER A 432 -28.51 -9.78 -3.81
CA SER A 432 -28.58 -11.23 -3.61
C SER A 432 -29.65 -11.62 -2.59
N GLY A 433 -30.06 -12.89 -2.59
CA GLY A 433 -30.98 -13.44 -1.59
C GLY A 433 -31.74 -14.68 -2.08
N PRO A 434 -32.59 -15.28 -1.25
CA PRO A 434 -33.35 -16.47 -1.61
C PRO A 434 -34.34 -16.18 -2.74
N ALA A 435 -34.58 -17.18 -3.59
CA ALA A 435 -35.57 -17.09 -4.67
C ALA A 435 -36.97 -17.52 -4.18
N PRO A 436 -38.05 -16.85 -4.64
CA PRO A 436 -38.03 -15.68 -5.51
C PRO A 436 -37.55 -14.42 -4.79
N LEU A 437 -36.66 -13.65 -5.44
CA LEU A 437 -36.04 -12.46 -4.84
C LEU A 437 -36.72 -11.19 -5.37
N THR A 438 -37.44 -10.48 -4.50
CA THR A 438 -37.98 -9.16 -4.82
C THR A 438 -36.94 -8.07 -4.54
N VAL A 439 -36.65 -7.26 -5.55
CA VAL A 439 -35.67 -6.17 -5.54
C VAL A 439 -36.35 -4.85 -5.87
N ASN A 440 -36.07 -3.82 -5.08
CA ASN A 440 -36.50 -2.45 -5.35
C ASN A 440 -35.34 -1.68 -5.97
N PHE A 441 -35.53 -1.22 -7.20
CA PHE A 441 -34.54 -0.48 -7.94
C PHE A 441 -34.76 1.03 -7.78
N SER A 442 -33.66 1.79 -7.85
CA SER A 442 -33.68 3.24 -7.80
C SER A 442 -32.86 3.83 -8.94
N SER A 443 -33.39 4.87 -9.57
CA SER A 443 -32.68 5.69 -10.56
C SER A 443 -32.10 6.98 -9.96
N ALA A 444 -32.07 7.10 -8.64
CA ALA A 444 -31.68 8.34 -7.94
C ALA A 444 -30.25 8.76 -8.29
N GLY A 445 -30.10 10.05 -8.63
CA GLY A 445 -28.84 10.62 -9.11
C GLY A 445 -28.64 10.51 -10.63
N SER A 446 -29.55 9.85 -11.36
CA SER A 446 -29.60 10.00 -12.81
C SER A 446 -29.97 11.44 -13.17
N ALA A 447 -29.26 12.04 -14.12
CA ALA A 447 -29.45 13.44 -14.46
C ALA A 447 -29.16 13.70 -15.94
N ASP A 448 -29.95 14.57 -16.56
CA ASP A 448 -29.63 15.15 -17.86
C ASP A 448 -28.82 16.43 -17.64
N PRO A 449 -27.61 16.58 -18.19
CA PRO A 449 -26.86 17.83 -18.09
C PRO A 449 -27.59 19.03 -18.71
N GLY A 450 -28.47 18.78 -19.68
CA GLY A 450 -29.37 19.79 -20.26
C GLY A 450 -30.60 20.13 -19.41
N GLY A 451 -30.76 19.49 -18.24
CA GLY A 451 -31.89 19.71 -17.33
C GLY A 451 -33.23 19.18 -17.82
N SER A 452 -33.25 18.38 -18.89
CA SER A 452 -34.49 17.87 -19.46
C SER A 452 -35.10 16.71 -18.65
N THR A 453 -36.40 16.48 -18.84
CA THR A 453 -37.10 15.36 -18.21
C THR A 453 -36.62 14.02 -18.79
N LEU A 454 -36.28 13.08 -17.91
CA LEU A 454 -35.83 11.74 -18.27
C LEU A 454 -37.01 10.76 -18.44
N ARG A 455 -36.89 9.86 -19.42
CA ARG A 455 -37.66 8.62 -19.51
C ARG A 455 -36.78 7.46 -19.07
N TYR A 456 -37.40 6.46 -18.44
CA TYR A 456 -36.70 5.32 -17.85
C TYR A 456 -37.13 4.03 -18.56
N SER A 457 -36.17 3.13 -18.76
CA SER A 457 -36.42 1.76 -19.20
C SER A 457 -35.50 0.83 -18.43
N TRP A 458 -36.08 -0.10 -17.70
CA TRP A 458 -35.39 -1.17 -17.01
C TRP A 458 -35.54 -2.46 -17.81
N ASN A 459 -34.43 -3.16 -18.05
CA ASN A 459 -34.41 -4.54 -18.48
C ASN A 459 -33.82 -5.37 -17.35
N PHE A 460 -34.58 -6.33 -16.82
CA PHE A 460 -34.15 -7.08 -15.66
C PHE A 460 -33.22 -8.26 -16.01
N GLY A 461 -33.06 -8.59 -17.29
CA GLY A 461 -32.20 -9.70 -17.74
C GLY A 461 -32.87 -11.07 -17.74
N ASP A 462 -34.14 -11.15 -17.34
CA ASP A 462 -34.98 -12.35 -17.35
C ASP A 462 -36.03 -12.36 -18.49
N GLY A 463 -35.92 -11.40 -19.41
CA GLY A 463 -36.88 -11.17 -20.50
C GLY A 463 -38.01 -10.19 -20.16
N THR A 464 -38.09 -9.71 -18.92
CA THR A 464 -39.08 -8.70 -18.49
C THR A 464 -38.48 -7.29 -18.39
N THR A 465 -39.35 -6.27 -18.42
CA THR A 465 -38.96 -4.85 -18.46
C THR A 465 -39.91 -3.97 -17.67
N SER A 466 -39.47 -2.76 -17.28
CA SER A 466 -40.33 -1.71 -16.69
C SER A 466 -39.98 -0.32 -17.23
N THR A 467 -40.94 0.61 -17.20
CA THR A 467 -40.73 2.04 -17.52
C THR A 467 -40.87 2.95 -16.31
N ALA A 468 -41.10 2.40 -15.11
CA ALA A 468 -41.09 3.20 -13.88
C ALA A 468 -39.66 3.66 -13.57
N ALA A 469 -39.51 4.84 -12.97
CA ALA A 469 -38.19 5.33 -12.54
C ALA A 469 -37.58 4.40 -11.46
N ASN A 470 -38.40 4.02 -10.47
CA ASN A 470 -38.01 3.17 -9.33
C ASN A 470 -38.93 1.93 -9.26
N PRO A 471 -38.74 0.90 -10.13
CA PRO A 471 -39.60 -0.28 -10.13
C PRO A 471 -39.26 -1.25 -8.99
N SER A 472 -40.24 -2.08 -8.64
CA SER A 472 -40.03 -3.31 -7.88
C SER A 472 -40.14 -4.49 -8.85
N HIS A 473 -39.22 -5.45 -8.78
CA HIS A 473 -39.20 -6.64 -9.64
C HIS A 473 -38.84 -7.90 -8.85
N THR A 474 -39.42 -9.04 -9.24
CA THR A 474 -39.22 -10.33 -8.55
C THR A 474 -38.55 -11.33 -9.47
N PHE A 475 -37.34 -11.75 -9.12
CA PHE A 475 -36.53 -12.71 -9.87
C PHE A 475 -36.79 -14.15 -9.43
N ALA A 476 -36.85 -15.07 -10.39
CA ALA A 476 -36.69 -16.51 -10.14
C ALA A 476 -35.22 -16.82 -9.83
N ALA A 477 -34.91 -18.05 -9.40
CA ALA A 477 -33.53 -18.44 -9.13
C ALA A 477 -32.63 -18.31 -10.38
N GLY A 478 -31.44 -17.72 -10.24
CA GLY A 478 -30.48 -17.46 -11.32
C GLY A 478 -29.65 -16.20 -11.12
N ASN A 479 -28.70 -15.97 -12.02
CA ASN A 479 -27.90 -14.75 -12.09
C ASN A 479 -28.46 -13.83 -13.18
N TYR A 480 -28.68 -12.56 -12.84
CA TYR A 480 -29.25 -11.55 -13.72
C TYR A 480 -28.42 -10.27 -13.70
N THR A 481 -28.59 -9.43 -14.71
CA THR A 481 -28.10 -8.05 -14.67
C THR A 481 -29.26 -7.13 -15.02
N ALA A 482 -29.71 -6.37 -14.04
CA ALA A 482 -30.71 -5.34 -14.24
C ALA A 482 -30.04 -4.10 -14.84
N VAL A 483 -30.53 -3.65 -16.00
CA VAL A 483 -29.99 -2.52 -16.73
C VAL A 483 -31.02 -1.40 -16.75
N LEU A 484 -30.66 -0.26 -16.19
CA LEU A 484 -31.36 1.01 -16.37
C LEU A 484 -30.85 1.70 -17.63
N THR A 485 -31.76 2.05 -18.53
CA THR A 485 -31.54 3.02 -19.61
C THR A 485 -32.35 4.27 -19.31
N VAL A 486 -31.68 5.42 -19.18
CA VAL A 486 -32.32 6.74 -19.12
C VAL A 486 -32.25 7.39 -20.49
N THR A 487 -33.33 8.02 -20.93
CA THR A 487 -33.43 8.72 -22.21
C THR A 487 -33.89 10.15 -21.99
N ASN A 488 -33.16 11.13 -22.52
CA ASN A 488 -33.56 12.53 -22.43
C ASN A 488 -34.59 12.92 -23.51
N SER A 489 -35.07 14.16 -23.48
CA SER A 489 -36.13 14.62 -24.40
C SER A 489 -35.73 14.62 -25.88
N ALA A 490 -34.43 14.66 -26.18
CA ALA A 490 -33.89 14.58 -27.54
C ALA A 490 -33.59 13.14 -28.00
N GLY A 491 -33.82 12.15 -27.15
CA GLY A 491 -33.59 10.73 -27.47
C GLY A 491 -32.19 10.20 -27.19
N ALA A 492 -31.29 10.98 -26.58
CA ALA A 492 -29.98 10.48 -26.16
C ALA A 492 -30.12 9.62 -24.90
N THR A 493 -29.28 8.58 -24.77
CA THR A 493 -29.38 7.58 -23.71
C THR A 493 -28.11 7.44 -22.88
N GLY A 494 -28.31 7.14 -21.59
CA GLY A 494 -27.28 6.65 -20.69
C GLY A 494 -27.71 5.33 -20.06
N THR A 495 -26.75 4.47 -19.70
CA THR A 495 -27.01 3.15 -19.13
C THR A 495 -26.25 2.92 -17.84
N ALA A 496 -26.89 2.30 -16.86
CA ALA A 496 -26.27 1.81 -15.63
C ALA A 496 -26.81 0.40 -15.32
N SER A 497 -26.00 -0.45 -14.72
CA SER A 497 -26.34 -1.86 -14.48
C SER A 497 -26.08 -2.27 -13.04
N VAL A 498 -26.90 -3.20 -12.55
CA VAL A 498 -26.75 -3.84 -11.23
C VAL A 498 -26.83 -5.36 -11.41
N ALA A 499 -25.80 -6.08 -10.96
CA ALA A 499 -25.81 -7.54 -10.94
C ALA A 499 -26.70 -8.07 -9.80
N ILE A 500 -27.53 -9.06 -10.10
CA ILE A 500 -28.47 -9.67 -9.16
C ILE A 500 -28.27 -11.19 -9.15
N THR A 501 -28.07 -11.79 -7.98
CA THR A 501 -28.02 -13.23 -7.80
C THR A 501 -29.22 -13.68 -6.96
N ALA A 502 -30.25 -14.24 -7.60
CA ALA A 502 -31.44 -14.72 -6.92
C ALA A 502 -31.34 -16.23 -6.67
N GLY A 503 -31.69 -16.70 -5.47
CA GLY A 503 -31.55 -18.09 -5.07
C GLY A 503 -30.24 -18.41 -4.33
N ASN A 504 -29.38 -17.41 -4.13
CA ASN A 504 -28.19 -17.45 -3.28
C ASN A 504 -28.05 -16.13 -2.53
N THR A 505 -27.71 -16.15 -1.25
CA THR A 505 -27.51 -14.95 -0.43
C THR A 505 -26.03 -14.72 -0.25
N ALA A 506 -25.53 -13.49 -0.47
CA ALA A 506 -24.14 -13.18 -0.19
C ALA A 506 -23.79 -13.50 1.28
N PRO A 507 -22.68 -14.22 1.55
CA PRO A 507 -22.29 -14.57 2.90
C PRO A 507 -22.10 -13.31 3.76
N THR A 508 -22.67 -13.32 4.96
CA THR A 508 -22.38 -12.28 5.96
C THR A 508 -21.15 -12.68 6.74
N VAL A 509 -20.01 -12.07 6.42
CA VAL A 509 -18.77 -12.20 7.17
C VAL A 509 -18.69 -11.06 8.17
N THR A 510 -18.42 -11.37 9.43
CA THR A 510 -18.23 -10.37 10.50
C THR A 510 -16.96 -10.70 11.24
N ILE A 511 -16.06 -9.73 11.36
CA ILE A 511 -14.92 -9.81 12.28
C ILE A 511 -15.44 -9.46 13.67
N THR A 512 -15.38 -10.41 14.60
CA THR A 512 -15.85 -10.23 15.98
C THR A 512 -14.72 -9.81 16.91
N THR A 513 -13.48 -10.14 16.57
CA THR A 513 -12.26 -9.61 17.20
C THR A 513 -11.12 -9.62 16.19
N PRO A 514 -10.19 -8.64 16.24
CA PRO A 514 -10.21 -7.44 17.07
C PRO A 514 -11.24 -6.39 16.60
N PRO A 515 -11.66 -5.44 17.46
CA PRO A 515 -12.44 -4.29 17.02
C PRO A 515 -11.63 -3.43 16.04
N ALA A 516 -12.31 -2.81 15.08
CA ALA A 516 -11.68 -1.82 14.21
C ALA A 516 -11.12 -0.65 15.04
N GLY A 517 -9.93 -0.18 14.69
CA GLY A 517 -9.13 0.76 15.46
C GLY A 517 -8.44 0.16 16.68
N GLY A 518 -8.50 -1.15 16.89
CA GLY A 518 -7.81 -1.84 17.98
C GLY A 518 -6.31 -1.52 17.98
N LEU A 519 -5.79 -1.18 19.16
CA LEU A 519 -4.40 -0.74 19.34
C LEU A 519 -3.48 -1.93 19.60
N PHE A 520 -2.27 -1.95 19.03
CA PHE A 520 -1.29 -3.02 19.20
C PHE A 520 0.16 -2.49 19.23
N GLU A 521 1.09 -3.26 19.81
CA GLU A 521 2.52 -3.06 19.64
C GLU A 521 3.10 -3.98 18.54
N TRP A 522 4.10 -3.51 17.81
CA TRP A 522 4.76 -4.32 16.78
C TRP A 522 5.43 -5.55 17.41
N GLY A 523 5.12 -6.74 16.89
CA GLY A 523 5.54 -8.00 17.51
C GLY A 523 4.49 -8.61 18.44
N ASP A 524 3.32 -7.99 18.58
CA ASP A 524 2.18 -8.60 19.25
C ASP A 524 1.53 -9.72 18.42
N LYS A 525 0.94 -10.66 19.14
CA LYS A 525 -0.02 -11.61 18.60
C LYS A 525 -1.42 -11.05 18.80
N VAL A 526 -2.13 -10.81 17.71
CA VAL A 526 -3.51 -10.33 17.74
C VAL A 526 -4.45 -11.49 17.44
N ASN A 527 -5.36 -11.75 18.37
CA ASN A 527 -6.37 -12.78 18.19
C ASN A 527 -7.47 -12.29 17.26
N PHE A 528 -7.63 -13.04 16.17
CA PHE A 528 -8.66 -12.82 15.19
C PHE A 528 -9.76 -13.87 15.31
N ALA A 529 -11.00 -13.43 15.24
CA ALA A 529 -12.13 -14.31 15.01
C ALA A 529 -13.12 -13.66 14.05
N ALA A 530 -13.64 -14.47 13.13
CA ALA A 530 -14.72 -14.12 12.25
C ALA A 530 -15.85 -15.13 12.39
N THR A 531 -17.08 -14.64 12.24
CA THR A 531 -18.24 -15.49 12.03
C THR A 531 -18.72 -15.32 10.62
N VAL A 532 -19.08 -16.43 9.99
CA VAL A 532 -19.69 -16.44 8.66
C VAL A 532 -21.09 -17.03 8.80
N ALA A 533 -22.07 -16.30 8.31
CA ALA A 533 -23.45 -16.77 8.20
C ALA A 533 -23.86 -16.79 6.74
N ASP A 534 -24.33 -17.94 6.28
CA ASP A 534 -24.87 -18.15 4.96
C ASP A 534 -26.16 -18.98 5.07
N PRO A 535 -27.33 -18.44 4.66
CA PRO A 535 -28.59 -19.15 4.75
C PRO A 535 -28.65 -20.44 3.93
N GLU A 536 -27.93 -20.51 2.81
CA GLU A 536 -27.98 -21.61 1.86
C GLU A 536 -26.96 -22.73 2.17
N ASP A 537 -25.78 -22.39 2.69
CA ASP A 537 -24.71 -23.32 3.03
C ASP A 537 -24.81 -23.91 4.45
N GLY A 538 -25.67 -23.35 5.30
CA GLY A 538 -25.89 -23.82 6.66
C GLY A 538 -24.66 -23.61 7.56
N THR A 539 -24.18 -24.67 8.21
CA THR A 539 -22.97 -24.59 9.04
C THR A 539 -21.74 -24.45 8.17
N ILE A 540 -21.05 -23.32 8.28
CA ILE A 540 -19.84 -23.04 7.52
C ILE A 540 -18.66 -23.88 8.03
N ASP A 541 -17.96 -24.53 7.11
CA ASP A 541 -16.66 -25.13 7.38
C ASP A 541 -15.61 -24.03 7.48
N CYS A 542 -15.17 -23.75 8.71
CA CYS A 542 -14.18 -22.73 8.99
C CYS A 542 -12.87 -22.89 8.22
N SER A 543 -12.51 -24.09 7.74
CA SER A 543 -11.31 -24.28 6.91
C SER A 543 -11.39 -23.55 5.56
N GLN A 544 -12.60 -23.18 5.12
CA GLN A 544 -12.85 -22.44 3.87
C GLN A 544 -12.87 -20.92 4.09
N VAL A 545 -12.81 -20.44 5.33
CA VAL A 545 -12.67 -19.01 5.64
C VAL A 545 -11.21 -18.64 5.49
N THR A 546 -10.94 -17.62 4.68
CA THR A 546 -9.59 -17.09 4.49
C THR A 546 -9.45 -15.80 5.29
N ILE A 547 -8.39 -15.72 6.09
CA ILE A 547 -7.98 -14.53 6.82
C ILE A 547 -6.70 -14.02 6.17
N GLN A 548 -6.74 -12.82 5.60
CA GLN A 548 -5.60 -12.17 5.00
C GLN A 548 -5.17 -10.99 5.87
N ALA A 549 -3.92 -11.02 6.34
CA ALA A 549 -3.30 -9.86 6.94
C ALA A 549 -2.68 -8.95 5.87
N TYR A 550 -2.65 -7.66 6.12
CA TYR A 550 -1.94 -6.67 5.31
C TYR A 550 -1.19 -5.69 6.21
N LEU A 551 0.01 -5.30 5.80
CA LEU A 551 0.64 -4.08 6.30
C LEU A 551 0.09 -2.92 5.48
N GLY A 552 -0.81 -2.15 6.08
CA GLY A 552 -1.31 -0.91 5.51
C GLY A 552 -0.32 0.22 5.75
N HIS A 553 -0.14 1.08 4.77
CA HIS A 553 0.56 2.34 4.96
C HIS A 553 0.01 3.38 3.98
N ASP A 554 -0.10 4.61 4.46
CA ASP A 554 -0.78 5.71 3.79
C ASP A 554 -2.15 5.30 3.25
N GLU A 555 -2.23 5.00 1.95
CA GLU A 555 -3.47 4.76 1.23
C GLU A 555 -3.58 3.35 0.64
N HIS A 556 -2.56 2.50 0.75
CA HIS A 556 -2.59 1.11 0.27
C HIS A 556 -2.08 0.12 1.31
N GLY A 557 -2.05 -1.16 0.94
CA GLY A 557 -1.62 -2.21 1.84
C GLY A 557 -0.96 -3.35 1.10
N HIS A 558 0.03 -3.95 1.76
CA HIS A 558 0.78 -5.09 1.27
C HIS A 558 0.27 -6.36 1.94
N PRO A 559 -0.20 -7.37 1.21
CA PRO A 559 -0.61 -8.62 1.82
C PRO A 559 0.58 -9.28 2.53
N LEU A 560 0.34 -9.73 3.75
CA LEU A 560 1.27 -10.50 4.57
C LEU A 560 0.82 -11.96 4.62
N ASP A 561 0.99 -12.60 5.78
CA ASP A 561 0.54 -13.95 6.03
C ASP A 561 -0.96 -14.14 5.76
N GLN A 562 -1.27 -15.28 5.15
CA GLN A 562 -2.61 -15.76 4.95
C GLN A 562 -2.86 -16.95 5.87
N TYR A 563 -4.02 -16.95 6.53
CA TYR A 563 -4.47 -18.01 7.42
C TYR A 563 -5.80 -18.58 6.92
N HIS A 564 -6.08 -19.82 7.29
CA HIS A 564 -7.37 -20.46 7.04
C HIS A 564 -8.03 -20.85 8.36
N GLY A 565 -9.31 -20.55 8.51
CA GLY A 565 -10.02 -20.72 9.77
C GLY A 565 -10.96 -19.55 10.07
N CYS A 566 -11.96 -19.80 10.93
CA CYS A 566 -12.75 -18.73 11.54
C CYS A 566 -12.00 -18.02 12.67
N THR A 567 -10.85 -18.56 13.09
CA THR A 567 -9.98 -17.96 14.11
C THR A 567 -8.54 -18.07 13.66
N ALA A 568 -7.75 -17.03 13.93
CA ALA A 568 -6.31 -17.06 13.73
C ALA A 568 -5.62 -16.22 14.80
N GLU A 569 -4.35 -16.52 15.05
CA GLU A 569 -3.48 -15.65 15.81
C GLU A 569 -2.54 -14.99 14.80
N VAL A 570 -2.72 -13.70 14.59
CA VAL A 570 -1.97 -12.94 13.59
C VAL A 570 -0.83 -12.22 14.28
N GLN A 571 0.39 -12.53 13.86
CA GLN A 571 1.58 -11.86 14.36
C GLN A 571 1.71 -10.51 13.67
N THR A 572 1.61 -9.41 14.41
CA THR A 572 1.89 -8.08 13.86
C THR A 572 3.37 -8.03 13.55
N THR A 573 3.68 -7.67 12.32
CA THR A 573 5.04 -7.58 11.83
C THR A 573 5.22 -6.23 11.17
N LEU A 574 6.33 -5.60 11.49
CA LEU A 574 6.91 -4.63 10.58
C LEU A 574 7.47 -5.47 9.44
N SER A 575 6.91 -5.32 8.24
CA SER A 575 7.65 -5.73 7.05
C SER A 575 8.99 -4.99 7.09
N SER A 576 10.05 -5.56 6.49
CA SER A 576 11.32 -4.85 6.37
C SER A 576 11.03 -3.42 5.88
N GLY A 577 11.82 -2.40 6.31
CA GLY A 577 11.89 -1.04 5.74
C GLY A 577 10.64 -0.18 5.70
N HIS A 578 9.67 -0.55 6.53
CA HIS A 578 8.92 0.43 7.28
C HIS A 578 9.56 0.63 8.65
N ASN A 579 9.54 1.85 9.14
CA ASN A 579 9.89 2.20 10.52
C ASN A 579 8.60 2.26 11.36
N GLU A 580 8.70 1.96 12.66
CA GLU A 580 7.63 2.16 13.64
C GLU A 580 7.05 3.58 13.65
N ASN A 581 7.84 4.55 13.16
CA ASN A 581 7.45 5.95 13.04
C ASN A 581 6.81 6.33 11.69
N ASP A 582 6.68 5.40 10.74
CA ASP A 582 6.00 5.68 9.47
C ASP A 582 4.46 5.68 9.67
N ASN A 583 3.71 6.13 8.67
CA ASN A 583 2.25 6.07 8.69
C ASN A 583 1.74 4.65 8.37
N ILE A 584 2.00 3.73 9.28
CA ILE A 584 1.72 2.30 9.12
C ILE A 584 0.62 1.84 10.07
N PHE A 585 -0.13 0.84 9.61
CA PHE A 585 -1.24 0.23 10.33
C PHE A 585 -1.42 -1.21 9.85
N TYR A 586 -2.18 -2.02 10.57
CA TYR A 586 -2.41 -3.41 10.20
C TYR A 586 -3.84 -3.58 9.71
N VAL A 587 -4.06 -4.26 8.58
CA VAL A 587 -5.41 -4.59 8.10
C VAL A 587 -5.58 -6.09 8.16
N VAL A 588 -6.71 -6.56 8.70
CA VAL A 588 -7.08 -7.96 8.64
C VAL A 588 -8.41 -8.09 7.92
N GLU A 589 -8.43 -8.93 6.88
CA GLU A 589 -9.63 -9.23 6.11
C GLU A 589 -10.03 -10.69 6.31
N ALA A 590 -11.30 -10.95 6.64
CA ALA A 590 -11.89 -12.27 6.50
C ALA A 590 -12.74 -12.34 5.23
N SER A 591 -12.66 -13.46 4.52
CA SER A 591 -13.49 -13.73 3.35
C SER A 591 -13.95 -15.18 3.30
N TYR A 592 -15.14 -15.40 2.74
CA TYR A 592 -15.71 -16.72 2.47
C TYR A 592 -16.49 -16.66 1.15
N THR A 593 -16.26 -17.66 0.30
CA THR A 593 -17.04 -17.84 -0.94
C THR A 593 -17.97 -19.02 -0.75
N ASP A 594 -19.27 -18.80 -0.91
CA ASP A 594 -20.28 -19.86 -0.80
C ASP A 594 -20.21 -20.86 -1.97
N LYS A 595 -21.06 -21.89 -1.93
CA LYS A 595 -21.13 -22.94 -2.96
C LYS A 595 -22.05 -22.60 -4.12
N GLY A 596 -22.57 -21.38 -4.18
CA GLY A 596 -23.70 -21.00 -5.02
C GLY A 596 -25.03 -21.48 -4.45
N GLY A 597 -26.12 -21.19 -5.16
CA GLY A 597 -27.47 -21.43 -4.67
C GLY A 597 -28.38 -22.17 -5.64
N ALA A 598 -29.67 -22.21 -5.31
CA ALA A 598 -30.68 -22.89 -6.12
C ALA A 598 -30.72 -22.34 -7.56
N GLY A 599 -31.14 -23.19 -8.52
CA GLY A 599 -31.39 -22.75 -9.90
C GLY A 599 -30.17 -22.26 -10.68
N GLY A 600 -28.94 -22.60 -10.24
CA GLY A 600 -27.71 -22.16 -10.90
C GLY A 600 -27.27 -20.75 -10.52
N ALA A 601 -27.78 -20.21 -9.40
CA ALA A 601 -27.24 -19.01 -8.78
C ALA A 601 -25.77 -19.23 -8.44
N GLY A 602 -24.90 -18.33 -8.92
CA GLY A 602 -23.45 -18.52 -8.83
C GLY A 602 -22.91 -18.29 -7.42
N PRO A 603 -21.70 -18.79 -7.12
CA PRO A 603 -21.02 -18.50 -5.87
C PRO A 603 -20.85 -17.00 -5.61
N ILE A 604 -21.00 -16.56 -4.36
CA ILE A 604 -20.76 -15.17 -3.93
C ILE A 604 -19.72 -15.15 -2.80
N THR A 605 -18.83 -14.16 -2.83
CA THR A 605 -17.85 -13.95 -1.75
C THR A 605 -18.33 -12.85 -0.81
N GLY A 606 -18.49 -13.18 0.47
CA GLY A 606 -18.62 -12.21 1.55
C GLY A 606 -17.25 -11.81 2.11
N ARG A 607 -17.12 -10.55 2.57
CA ARG A 607 -15.88 -10.02 3.15
C ARG A 607 -16.15 -9.10 4.33
N ALA A 608 -15.21 -9.04 5.27
CA ALA A 608 -15.13 -8.00 6.30
C ALA A 608 -13.66 -7.63 6.56
N GLN A 609 -13.41 -6.35 6.84
CA GLN A 609 -12.08 -5.82 7.17
C GLN A 609 -12.07 -5.14 8.54
N ALA A 610 -10.96 -5.27 9.27
CA ALA A 610 -10.66 -4.51 10.47
C ALA A 610 -9.28 -3.87 10.32
N ILE A 611 -9.22 -2.55 10.42
CA ILE A 611 -7.97 -1.79 10.49
C ILE A 611 -7.57 -1.70 11.96
N LEU A 612 -6.33 -2.02 12.29
CA LEU A 612 -5.72 -1.92 13.61
C LEU A 612 -4.64 -0.84 13.59
N GLN A 613 -4.44 -0.19 14.73
CA GLN A 613 -3.54 0.96 14.85
C GLN A 613 -2.37 0.62 15.77
N PRO A 614 -1.13 1.05 15.46
CA PRO A 614 -0.06 0.93 16.43
C PRO A 614 -0.34 1.79 17.67
N GLU A 615 0.11 1.36 18.83
CA GLU A 615 -0.04 2.08 20.10
C GLU A 615 0.68 3.43 20.09
N VAL A 616 1.70 3.62 19.25
CA VAL A 616 2.30 4.93 18.99
C VAL A 616 1.74 5.50 17.69
N LYS A 617 1.11 6.67 17.76
CA LYS A 617 0.65 7.44 16.60
C LYS A 617 1.42 8.75 16.52
N GLN A 618 2.18 8.93 15.43
CA GLN A 618 2.74 10.24 15.10
C GLN A 618 1.60 11.21 14.79
N ALA A 619 1.66 12.41 15.34
CA ALA A 619 0.59 13.38 15.29
C ALA A 619 0.40 13.95 13.88
N GLU A 620 1.46 14.00 13.07
CA GLU A 620 1.44 14.45 11.67
C GLU A 620 0.56 13.60 10.76
N PHE A 621 0.31 12.32 11.11
CA PHE A 621 -0.53 11.42 10.32
C PHE A 621 -2.01 11.50 10.71
N PHE A 622 -2.47 12.69 11.09
CA PHE A 622 -3.86 12.92 11.44
C PHE A 622 -4.79 12.70 10.23
N THR A 623 -5.98 12.14 10.46
CA THR A 623 -6.98 11.90 9.42
C THR A 623 -7.72 13.18 9.02
N ALA A 624 -7.89 14.11 9.96
CA ALA A 624 -8.52 15.41 9.73
C ALA A 624 -8.14 16.39 10.84
N THR A 625 -8.23 17.68 10.53
CA THR A 625 -8.00 18.78 11.48
C THR A 625 -9.00 19.92 11.29
N GLY A 626 -9.15 20.77 12.30
CA GLY A 626 -9.95 21.99 12.25
C GLY A 626 -9.89 22.74 13.59
N ARG A 627 -10.78 23.74 13.76
CA ARG A 627 -10.93 24.50 15.01
C ARG A 627 -12.37 24.44 15.49
N THR A 628 -12.60 24.29 16.79
CA THR A 628 -13.95 24.35 17.37
C THR A 628 -14.54 25.75 17.23
N ALA A 629 -15.87 25.86 17.18
CA ALA A 629 -16.55 27.14 16.98
C ALA A 629 -16.28 28.17 18.10
N ASP A 630 -15.99 27.68 19.31
CA ASP A 630 -15.65 28.51 20.47
C ASP A 630 -14.16 28.84 20.56
N GLY A 631 -13.31 28.13 19.80
CA GLY A 631 -11.86 28.29 19.75
C GLY A 631 -11.41 29.70 19.36
N LYS A 632 -10.17 30.03 19.72
CA LYS A 632 -9.55 31.33 19.46
C LYS A 632 -8.24 31.11 18.72
N GLY A 633 -8.22 31.54 17.46
CA GLY A 633 -7.02 31.52 16.64
C GLY A 633 -6.97 32.67 15.65
N THR A 634 -5.77 32.93 15.14
CA THR A 634 -5.45 34.02 14.20
C THR A 634 -5.09 33.52 12.81
N ASP A 635 -4.77 32.24 12.68
CA ASP A 635 -4.43 31.57 11.43
C ASP A 635 -5.57 30.65 10.95
N THR A 636 -5.29 29.91 9.88
CA THR A 636 -6.19 28.89 9.33
C THR A 636 -6.55 27.88 10.42
N ALA A 637 -7.84 27.59 10.55
CA ALA A 637 -8.35 26.64 11.55
C ALA A 637 -7.73 25.23 11.37
N GLY A 638 -7.23 24.67 12.47
CA GLY A 638 -6.55 23.36 12.48
C GLY A 638 -5.05 23.45 12.75
N VAL A 639 -4.41 22.30 12.75
CA VAL A 639 -2.96 22.15 12.93
C VAL A 639 -2.27 22.03 11.58
N THR A 640 -0.97 22.32 11.55
CA THR A 640 -0.13 22.10 10.36
C THR A 640 1.05 21.19 10.71
N VAL A 641 1.64 20.55 9.70
CA VAL A 641 2.80 19.67 9.91
C VAL A 641 4.09 20.49 9.77
N GLU A 642 4.99 20.38 10.75
CA GLU A 642 6.34 20.94 10.66
C GLU A 642 7.41 19.91 11.02
N ALA A 643 8.64 20.11 10.53
CA ALA A 643 9.78 19.28 10.90
C ALA A 643 10.06 19.39 12.41
N ALA A 644 10.23 18.25 13.07
CA ALA A 644 10.55 18.16 14.49
C ALA A 644 11.99 17.70 14.70
N THR A 645 12.71 18.35 15.60
CA THR A 645 14.08 17.95 15.96
C THR A 645 14.12 16.86 17.05
N ASP A 646 12.98 16.25 17.38
CA ASP A 646 12.90 15.21 18.41
C ASP A 646 13.53 13.91 17.88
N PRO A 647 14.61 13.40 18.49
CA PRO A 647 15.19 12.11 18.09
C PRO A 647 14.28 10.92 18.41
N MET A 648 13.19 11.12 19.15
CA MET A 648 12.23 10.09 19.55
C MET A 648 10.96 10.03 18.68
N GLY A 649 10.86 10.84 17.62
CA GLY A 649 9.68 10.93 16.76
C GLY A 649 9.93 10.61 15.29
N GLY A 650 8.90 10.70 14.46
CA GLY A 650 8.95 10.49 12.99
C GLY A 650 9.62 11.60 12.17
N GLY A 651 10.22 12.58 12.84
CA GLY A 651 10.88 13.73 12.21
C GLY A 651 9.95 14.89 11.88
N SER A 652 8.64 14.77 12.14
CA SER A 652 7.67 15.87 12.05
C SER A 652 6.78 15.95 13.30
N SER A 653 5.87 16.93 13.32
CA SER A 653 4.91 17.13 14.42
C SER A 653 3.67 17.89 13.94
N ALA A 654 2.56 17.74 14.67
CA ALA A 654 1.42 18.63 14.59
C ALA A 654 1.72 19.92 15.35
N ALA A 655 1.77 21.03 14.63
CA ALA A 655 2.30 22.30 15.11
C ALA A 655 1.39 23.49 14.83
N PHE A 656 1.81 24.64 15.37
CA PHE A 656 1.07 25.91 15.33
C PHE A 656 -0.31 25.81 15.99
N VAL A 657 -0.40 25.02 17.05
CA VAL A 657 -1.68 24.69 17.69
C VAL A 657 -2.16 25.86 18.55
N GLN A 658 -3.38 26.35 18.30
CA GLN A 658 -4.06 27.39 19.07
C GLN A 658 -5.31 26.83 19.78
N ASP A 659 -6.00 27.68 20.52
CA ASP A 659 -7.19 27.28 21.29
C ASP A 659 -8.34 26.82 20.38
N GLY A 660 -8.88 25.65 20.70
CA GLY A 660 -9.90 24.97 19.94
C GLY A 660 -9.39 24.24 18.70
N ASP A 661 -8.11 24.35 18.33
CA ASP A 661 -7.56 23.52 17.26
C ASP A 661 -7.59 22.06 17.67
N TRP A 662 -7.89 21.22 16.69
CA TRP A 662 -7.98 19.80 16.89
C TRP A 662 -7.46 19.03 15.70
N TRP A 663 -6.93 17.85 15.96
CA TRP A 663 -6.70 16.81 14.97
C TRP A 663 -7.38 15.52 15.41
N SER A 664 -7.46 14.54 14.53
CA SER A 664 -8.17 13.30 14.81
C SER A 664 -7.53 12.06 14.20
N PHE A 665 -7.76 10.92 14.84
CA PHE A 665 -7.47 9.59 14.32
C PHE A 665 -8.77 8.78 14.23
N ASP A 666 -8.95 8.09 13.11
CA ASP A 666 -10.14 7.29 12.81
C ASP A 666 -9.76 6.05 11.98
N PRO A 667 -10.13 4.82 12.39
CA PRO A 667 -10.78 4.44 13.65
C PRO A 667 -9.79 4.22 14.81
N ILE A 668 -10.24 4.39 16.07
CA ILE A 668 -9.52 3.99 17.31
C ILE A 668 -10.47 3.25 18.28
N ALA A 669 -10.00 2.13 18.83
CA ALA A 669 -10.63 1.40 19.93
C ALA A 669 -9.70 1.39 21.15
N LEU A 670 -10.20 1.86 22.29
CA LEU A 670 -9.43 2.01 23.54
C LEU A 670 -9.57 0.80 24.47
N ASP A 671 -10.06 -0.32 23.94
CA ASP A 671 -10.16 -1.59 24.67
C ASP A 671 -8.79 -1.98 25.25
N ASN A 672 -8.75 -2.22 26.56
CA ASN A 672 -7.53 -2.52 27.36
C ASN A 672 -6.44 -1.43 27.35
N ILE A 673 -6.75 -0.21 26.92
CA ILE A 673 -5.87 0.95 27.14
C ILE A 673 -6.09 1.47 28.55
N THR A 674 -5.02 1.91 29.20
CA THR A 674 -5.00 2.35 30.60
C THR A 674 -4.47 3.77 30.78
N GLY A 675 -3.82 4.33 29.76
CA GLY A 675 -3.25 5.67 29.81
C GLY A 675 -2.89 6.21 28.43
N LEU A 676 -2.40 7.43 28.43
CA LEU A 676 -1.81 8.10 27.27
C LEU A 676 -0.52 8.79 27.72
N ASP A 677 0.52 8.68 26.92
CA ASP A 677 1.69 9.56 26.97
C ASP A 677 1.69 10.45 25.73
N VAL A 678 1.81 11.76 25.94
CA VAL A 678 1.86 12.74 24.85
C VAL A 678 3.25 13.38 24.82
N ARG A 679 3.95 13.23 23.69
CA ARG A 679 5.23 13.91 23.46
C ARG A 679 4.97 15.29 22.89
N ALA A 680 5.20 16.33 23.66
CA ALA A 680 4.87 17.69 23.28
C ALA A 680 5.98 18.70 23.61
N SER A 681 5.94 19.85 22.95
CA SER A 681 6.81 20.98 23.20
C SER A 681 6.00 22.28 23.26
N SER A 682 6.46 23.26 24.03
CA SER A 682 5.81 24.57 24.14
C SER A 682 6.82 25.65 24.46
N GLY A 683 6.89 26.64 23.57
CA GLY A 683 7.64 27.88 23.81
C GLY A 683 6.90 28.91 24.67
N GLY A 684 5.62 28.65 24.98
CA GLY A 684 4.75 29.50 25.79
C GLY A 684 4.47 28.91 27.17
N SER A 685 3.31 29.24 27.73
CA SER A 685 2.82 28.68 29.01
C SER A 685 2.31 27.24 28.89
N GLY A 686 2.19 26.71 27.67
CA GLY A 686 1.48 25.47 27.40
C GLY A 686 -0.03 25.65 27.38
N GLY A 687 -0.76 24.56 27.54
CA GLY A 687 -2.21 24.47 27.48
C GLY A 687 -2.73 23.14 28.00
N THR A 688 -3.96 22.79 27.63
CA THR A 688 -4.56 21.49 27.92
C THR A 688 -4.89 20.79 26.61
N LEU A 689 -4.50 19.52 26.49
CA LEU A 689 -4.96 18.66 25.40
C LEU A 689 -6.13 17.80 25.90
N GLU A 690 -7.33 18.11 25.43
CA GLU A 690 -8.51 17.30 25.67
C GLU A 690 -8.62 16.18 24.64
N VAL A 691 -8.72 14.94 25.09
CA VAL A 691 -9.01 13.80 24.21
C VAL A 691 -10.52 13.56 24.26
N ARG A 692 -11.19 13.65 23.11
CA ARG A 692 -12.65 13.59 22.99
C ARG A 692 -13.10 12.53 22.00
N ARG A 693 -14.28 11.96 22.25
CA ARG A 693 -14.84 10.85 21.47
C ARG A 693 -15.88 11.33 20.45
N ASN A 694 -15.75 10.86 19.21
CA ASN A 694 -16.68 11.01 18.08
C ASN A 694 -16.91 12.44 17.54
N ALA A 695 -16.68 13.48 18.34
CA ALA A 695 -16.72 14.88 17.90
C ALA A 695 -15.70 15.75 18.68
N PRO A 696 -15.26 16.91 18.13
CA PRO A 696 -14.39 17.86 18.84
C PRO A 696 -14.99 18.42 20.13
N ASP A 697 -16.30 18.40 20.29
CA ASP A 697 -17.04 18.78 21.51
C ASP A 697 -17.71 17.57 22.19
N GLY A 698 -17.36 16.36 21.74
CA GLY A 698 -17.90 15.10 22.24
C GLY A 698 -17.44 14.77 23.67
N ALA A 699 -17.80 13.56 24.12
CA ALA A 699 -17.50 13.10 25.47
C ALA A 699 -15.98 13.15 25.75
N LEU A 700 -15.61 13.75 26.88
CA LEU A 700 -14.22 13.85 27.33
C LEU A 700 -13.73 12.47 27.79
N VAL A 701 -12.64 12.00 27.18
CA VAL A 701 -11.94 10.76 27.52
C VAL A 701 -10.79 11.04 28.47
N ALA A 702 -9.99 12.06 28.17
CA ALA A 702 -8.84 12.46 28.96
C ALA A 702 -8.57 13.96 28.85
N SER A 703 -7.85 14.50 29.82
CA SER A 703 -7.38 15.88 29.82
C SER A 703 -5.91 15.87 30.23
N VAL A 704 -5.02 16.23 29.30
CA VAL A 704 -3.57 16.20 29.49
C VAL A 704 -3.07 17.63 29.68
N PRO A 705 -2.58 18.01 30.86
CA PRO A 705 -1.96 19.31 31.06
C PRO A 705 -0.57 19.33 30.41
N ILE A 706 -0.40 20.13 29.37
CA ILE A 706 0.90 20.34 28.70
C ILE A 706 1.47 21.64 29.23
N THR A 707 2.55 21.58 29.99
CA THR A 707 3.22 22.77 30.53
C THR A 707 4.26 23.30 29.57
N GLY A 708 4.68 24.56 29.78
CA GLY A 708 5.78 25.17 29.03
C GLY A 708 7.07 24.35 29.14
N THR A 709 7.67 23.98 28.01
CA THR A 709 8.91 23.17 27.96
C THR A 709 10.16 24.02 27.72
N GLY A 710 10.00 25.34 27.64
CA GLY A 710 11.08 26.30 27.45
C GLY A 710 11.50 26.50 25.99
N GLY A 711 10.77 25.94 25.03
CA GLY A 711 11.01 26.12 23.59
C GLY A 711 10.13 25.25 22.70
N TRP A 712 9.88 25.69 21.47
CA TRP A 712 9.01 25.01 20.48
C TRP A 712 9.57 23.69 19.91
N GLN A 713 10.81 23.35 20.27
CA GLN A 713 11.49 22.11 19.86
C GLN A 713 12.14 21.43 21.07
N ASN A 714 11.75 21.83 22.29
CA ASN A 714 12.16 21.18 23.54
C ASN A 714 11.07 20.19 23.94
N TRP A 715 11.27 18.92 23.63
CA TRP A 715 10.24 17.88 23.74
C TRP A 715 10.24 17.20 25.12
N GLN A 716 9.05 17.02 25.70
CA GLN A 716 8.81 16.37 26.99
C GLN A 716 7.59 15.45 26.91
N ASP A 717 7.52 14.47 27.82
CA ASP A 717 6.43 13.50 27.90
C ASP A 717 5.40 13.93 28.95
N PHE A 718 4.13 13.91 28.58
CA PHE A 718 3.00 14.24 29.44
C PHE A 718 2.07 13.04 29.55
N ALA A 719 2.08 12.39 30.70
CA ALA A 719 1.32 11.17 30.96
C ALA A 719 -0.03 11.45 31.64
N VAL A 720 -1.06 10.70 31.28
CA VAL A 720 -2.34 10.65 31.98
C VAL A 720 -2.87 9.22 32.05
N SER A 721 -3.46 8.83 33.17
CA SER A 721 -4.19 7.56 33.29
C SER A 721 -5.64 7.73 32.85
N LEU A 722 -6.17 6.74 32.14
CA LEU A 722 -7.57 6.66 31.75
C LEU A 722 -8.34 5.90 32.83
N ALA A 723 -9.22 6.59 33.56
CA ALA A 723 -9.99 5.98 34.63
C ALA A 723 -11.08 5.01 34.12
N SER A 724 -11.75 5.37 33.03
CA SER A 724 -12.82 4.59 32.40
C SER A 724 -12.82 4.83 30.88
N PRO A 725 -11.83 4.30 30.14
CA PRO A 725 -11.77 4.46 28.69
C PRO A 725 -13.03 3.88 28.03
N PRO A 726 -13.63 4.57 27.06
CA PRO A 726 -14.79 4.03 26.35
C PRO A 726 -14.38 2.83 25.51
N THR A 727 -15.14 1.74 25.57
CA THR A 727 -14.90 0.53 24.79
C THR A 727 -15.44 0.65 23.37
N GLY A 728 -14.92 -0.19 22.47
CA GLY A 728 -15.33 -0.29 21.08
C GLY A 728 -14.72 0.77 20.17
N THR A 729 -15.08 0.71 18.89
CA THR A 729 -14.54 1.56 17.83
C THR A 729 -15.14 2.97 17.82
N GLY A 730 -14.33 3.97 17.49
CA GLY A 730 -14.80 5.32 17.20
C GLY A 730 -13.66 6.28 16.89
N LYS A 731 -14.02 7.52 16.58
CA LYS A 731 -13.05 8.57 16.23
C LYS A 731 -12.56 9.27 17.48
N LEU A 732 -11.26 9.49 17.60
CA LEU A 732 -10.68 10.29 18.68
C LEU A 732 -10.24 11.66 18.16
N TYR A 733 -10.59 12.68 18.91
CA TYR A 733 -10.22 14.08 18.67
C TYR A 733 -9.28 14.54 19.77
N PHE A 734 -8.20 15.21 19.38
CA PHE A 734 -7.23 15.81 20.28
C PHE A 734 -7.41 17.32 20.17
N VAL A 735 -8.04 17.93 21.17
CA VAL A 735 -8.52 19.31 21.14
C VAL A 735 -7.69 20.14 22.09
N ALA A 736 -6.96 21.10 21.55
CA ALA A 736 -6.16 22.01 22.35
C ALA A 736 -7.05 23.08 22.99
N ARG A 737 -6.80 23.36 24.27
CA ARG A 737 -7.50 24.37 25.05
C ARG A 737 -6.51 25.27 25.76
N ASN A 738 -6.87 26.54 25.84
CA ASN A 738 -6.18 27.50 26.69
C ASN A 738 -6.05 26.96 28.14
N PRO A 739 -4.96 27.30 28.85
CA PRO A 739 -4.87 27.04 30.29
C PRO A 739 -6.08 27.58 31.04
N ALA A 740 -6.50 26.89 32.10
CA ALA A 740 -7.65 27.31 32.90
C ALA A 740 -7.52 28.78 33.37
N GLY A 741 -8.53 29.60 33.09
CA GLY A 741 -8.55 31.02 33.43
C GLY A 741 -7.81 31.94 32.44
N GLN A 742 -7.25 31.40 31.36
CA GLN A 742 -6.69 32.17 30.25
C GLN A 742 -7.63 32.16 29.04
N SER A 743 -7.53 33.19 28.20
CA SER A 743 -8.27 33.29 26.94
C SER A 743 -7.42 34.05 25.92
N GLY A 744 -7.52 33.69 24.65
CA GLY A 744 -6.78 34.33 23.58
C GLY A 744 -6.34 33.34 22.50
N ALA A 745 -5.68 33.87 21.47
CA ALA A 745 -5.21 33.13 20.30
C ALA A 745 -3.68 32.95 20.34
N ALA A 746 -3.11 32.66 21.51
CA ALA A 746 -1.70 32.33 21.60
C ALA A 746 -1.47 30.88 21.12
N TYR A 747 -0.32 30.64 20.49
CA TYR A 747 0.13 29.27 20.24
C TYR A 747 0.39 28.56 21.58
N LEU A 748 -0.10 27.34 21.72
CA LEU A 748 -0.12 26.60 22.97
C LEU A 748 1.05 25.61 23.07
N PHE A 749 1.15 24.68 22.13
CA PHE A 749 2.14 23.60 22.11
C PHE A 749 2.19 22.95 20.72
N ASN A 750 3.26 22.21 20.42
CA ASN A 750 3.33 21.27 19.31
C ASN A 750 3.29 19.84 19.88
N VAL A 751 2.73 18.88 19.13
CA VAL A 751 2.67 17.46 19.52
C VAL A 751 3.39 16.62 18.48
N ASN A 752 4.35 15.81 18.93
CA ASN A 752 5.08 14.90 18.07
C ASN A 752 4.31 13.60 17.91
N TRP A 753 4.06 12.88 19.01
CA TRP A 753 3.30 11.64 18.99
C TRP A 753 2.42 11.50 20.22
N VAL A 754 1.44 10.61 20.09
CA VAL A 754 0.61 10.09 21.19
C VAL A 754 0.85 8.60 21.29
N HIS A 755 1.21 8.14 22.49
CA HIS A 755 1.37 6.74 22.83
C HIS A 755 0.22 6.30 23.74
N PHE A 756 -0.53 5.30 23.29
CA PHE A 756 -1.62 4.69 24.06
C PHE A 756 -1.05 3.59 24.94
N THR A 757 -1.03 3.78 26.25
CA THR A 757 -0.43 2.78 27.15
C THR A 757 -1.45 1.74 27.59
N GLY A 758 -1.15 0.46 27.37
CA GLY A 758 -2.04 -0.64 27.71
C GLY A 758 -1.55 -1.93 27.08
N SER A 759 -2.45 -2.91 26.93
CA SER A 759 -2.19 -4.06 26.07
C SER A 759 -2.95 -4.00 24.75
N GLY A 760 -3.88 -3.04 24.64
CA GLY A 760 -4.77 -2.93 23.48
C GLY A 760 -5.45 -4.26 23.13
N VAL A 761 -5.43 -4.59 21.84
CA VAL A 761 -5.87 -5.89 21.29
C VAL A 761 -4.72 -6.89 21.14
N GLY A 762 -3.48 -6.45 21.38
CA GLY A 762 -2.30 -7.28 21.33
C GLY A 762 -2.14 -8.18 22.55
N GLN A 763 -1.49 -9.32 22.35
CA GLN A 763 -0.92 -10.13 23.41
C GLN A 763 0.59 -10.24 23.16
N PRO A 764 1.43 -10.20 24.20
CA PRO A 764 2.86 -10.38 24.02
C PRO A 764 3.13 -11.65 23.22
N GLY A 765 3.78 -11.47 22.07
CA GLY A 765 4.05 -12.54 21.13
C GLY A 765 5.02 -13.60 21.67
N THR A 766 5.42 -14.55 20.82
CA THR A 766 6.75 -15.15 21.00
C THR A 766 7.72 -13.96 21.06
N PRO A 767 8.56 -13.79 22.10
CA PRO A 767 9.32 -12.56 22.25
C PRO A 767 10.03 -12.23 20.94
N ALA A 768 9.82 -11.03 20.41
CA ALA A 768 10.65 -10.47 19.34
C ALA A 768 12.09 -10.88 19.66
N SER A 769 12.80 -11.51 18.71
CA SER A 769 14.15 -12.05 18.90
C SER A 769 14.92 -11.16 19.88
N GLY A 770 15.11 -11.63 21.12
CA GLY A 770 15.48 -10.75 22.22
C GLY A 770 16.70 -9.92 21.83
N LYS A 771 16.64 -8.60 21.99
CA LYS A 771 17.74 -7.73 21.55
C LYS A 771 19.02 -8.08 22.31
N GLN A 772 20.15 -8.02 21.62
CA GLN A 772 21.45 -8.12 22.24
C GLN A 772 21.76 -6.79 22.95
N ILE A 773 22.18 -6.86 24.22
CA ILE A 773 22.74 -5.71 24.93
C ILE A 773 24.23 -5.66 24.62
N VAL A 774 24.67 -4.74 23.75
CA VAL A 774 26.04 -4.70 23.24
C VAL A 774 26.80 -3.52 23.80
N GLY A 775 27.93 -3.79 24.47
CA GLY A 775 28.80 -2.75 25.00
C GLY A 775 29.42 -1.94 23.87
N THR A 776 29.17 -0.63 23.86
CA THR A 776 29.64 0.29 22.81
C THR A 776 31.16 0.28 22.71
N GLN A 777 31.85 0.20 23.86
CA GLN A 777 33.31 0.12 23.90
C GLN A 777 33.87 -1.23 23.42
N SER A 778 33.18 -2.33 23.72
CA SER A 778 33.71 -3.69 23.53
C SER A 778 33.26 -4.34 22.24
N GLY A 779 32.14 -3.89 21.65
CA GLY A 779 31.43 -4.57 20.57
C GLY A 779 30.87 -5.95 20.99
N ARG A 780 30.85 -6.24 22.29
CA ARG A 780 30.49 -7.55 22.87
C ARG A 780 29.16 -7.49 23.59
N CYS A 781 28.48 -8.63 23.60
CA CYS A 781 27.16 -8.81 24.16
C CYS A 781 27.22 -9.14 25.64
N VAL A 782 26.26 -8.65 26.42
CA VAL A 782 25.95 -9.17 27.75
C VAL A 782 25.39 -10.58 27.60
N GLU A 783 26.11 -11.55 28.14
CA GLU A 783 25.88 -12.98 28.02
C GLU A 783 25.66 -13.61 29.40
N VAL A 784 24.75 -14.58 29.48
CA VAL A 784 24.72 -15.57 30.56
C VAL A 784 25.76 -16.68 30.29
N PRO A 785 26.83 -16.80 31.12
CA PRO A 785 27.91 -17.75 30.87
C PRO A 785 27.43 -19.20 30.76
N ASN A 786 27.98 -19.95 29.80
CA ASN A 786 27.73 -21.38 29.59
C ASN A 786 26.24 -21.74 29.42
N SER A 787 25.43 -20.79 28.95
CA SER A 787 23.97 -20.93 28.86
C SER A 787 23.29 -21.38 30.17
N SER A 788 23.88 -21.02 31.32
CA SER A 788 23.35 -21.37 32.63
C SER A 788 21.96 -20.77 32.85
N THR A 789 21.05 -21.52 33.46
CA THR A 789 19.74 -21.04 33.93
C THR A 789 19.68 -20.98 35.46
N ALA A 790 20.80 -21.18 36.15
CA ALA A 790 20.87 -21.16 37.61
C ALA A 790 20.77 -19.71 38.14
N ASN A 791 19.88 -19.50 39.11
CA ASN A 791 19.77 -18.23 39.83
C ASN A 791 21.10 -17.87 40.49
N GLY A 792 21.49 -16.59 40.42
CA GLY A 792 22.78 -16.14 40.93
C GLY A 792 23.92 -16.19 39.90
N THR A 793 23.67 -16.67 38.67
CA THR A 793 24.70 -16.66 37.62
C THR A 793 25.02 -15.22 37.22
N GLN A 794 26.26 -14.77 37.45
CA GLN A 794 26.71 -13.43 37.06
C GLN A 794 26.95 -13.32 35.54
N VAL A 795 26.35 -12.31 34.92
CA VAL A 795 26.49 -12.04 33.48
C VAL A 795 27.87 -11.46 33.14
N GLN A 796 28.27 -11.60 31.88
CA GLN A 796 29.60 -11.21 31.40
C GLN A 796 29.56 -10.69 29.96
N LEU A 797 30.65 -10.08 29.50
CA LEU A 797 30.86 -9.80 28.08
C LEU A 797 31.29 -11.04 27.31
N ARG A 798 30.72 -11.22 26.12
CA ARG A 798 31.12 -12.25 25.15
C ARG A 798 30.95 -11.76 23.71
N ASP A 799 31.75 -12.28 22.79
CA ASP A 799 31.50 -12.10 21.36
C ASP A 799 30.04 -12.43 21.02
N CYS A 800 29.42 -11.56 20.23
CA CYS A 800 28.00 -11.65 19.91
C CYS A 800 27.75 -12.77 18.91
N GLY A 801 26.92 -13.76 19.29
CA GLY A 801 26.46 -14.82 18.40
C GLY A 801 25.12 -14.46 17.78
N SER A 802 24.94 -14.69 16.48
CA SER A 802 23.75 -14.23 15.73
C SER A 802 22.41 -14.82 16.19
N GLN A 803 22.41 -15.87 17.02
CA GLN A 803 21.20 -16.51 17.58
C GLN A 803 21.45 -17.17 18.95
N ALA A 804 22.39 -16.64 19.73
CA ALA A 804 22.75 -17.24 21.03
C ALA A 804 21.67 -16.90 22.07
N ALA A 805 20.77 -17.85 22.40
CA ALA A 805 19.66 -17.65 23.33
C ALA A 805 20.06 -17.07 24.70
N ASN A 806 21.31 -17.31 25.13
CA ASN A 806 21.91 -16.77 26.35
C ASN A 806 22.44 -15.33 26.23
N GLN A 807 22.21 -14.67 25.09
CA GLN A 807 22.55 -13.28 24.77
C GLN A 807 21.32 -12.48 24.29
N GLN A 808 20.13 -13.08 24.30
CA GLN A 808 18.89 -12.46 23.81
C GLN A 808 18.09 -11.93 25.00
N TRP A 809 17.91 -10.62 25.06
CA TRP A 809 17.23 -9.93 26.16
C TRP A 809 15.94 -9.26 25.67
N THR A 810 14.82 -9.60 26.28
CA THR A 810 13.53 -8.95 26.05
C THR A 810 13.32 -7.90 27.13
N TYR A 811 13.20 -6.63 26.73
CA TYR A 811 12.83 -5.58 27.66
C TYR A 811 11.30 -5.54 27.78
N THR A 812 10.77 -5.75 28.99
CA THR A 812 9.32 -5.84 29.24
C THR A 812 8.74 -4.48 29.69
N SER A 813 7.43 -4.31 29.55
CA SER A 813 6.69 -3.16 30.11
C SER A 813 6.83 -3.02 31.64
N GLY A 814 7.13 -4.13 32.33
CA GLY A 814 7.54 -4.14 33.74
C GLY A 814 8.97 -3.65 34.00
N LYS A 815 9.63 -3.07 33.00
CA LYS A 815 11.04 -2.62 33.00
C LYS A 815 12.05 -3.74 33.26
N GLN A 816 11.71 -5.00 33.01
CA GLN A 816 12.63 -6.12 33.22
C GLN A 816 13.41 -6.43 31.94
N LEU A 817 14.68 -6.80 32.06
CA LEU A 817 15.47 -7.36 30.96
C LEU A 817 15.46 -8.88 31.11
N MET A 818 14.60 -9.56 30.35
CA MET A 818 14.32 -10.98 30.46
C MET A 818 15.14 -11.82 29.46
N VAL A 819 15.67 -12.96 29.91
CA VAL A 819 16.39 -13.97 29.12
C VAL A 819 15.76 -15.35 29.35
N TYR A 820 15.77 -16.20 28.33
CA TYR A 820 15.12 -17.52 28.32
C TYR A 820 13.60 -17.53 28.60
N GLY A 821 12.94 -16.37 28.55
CA GLY A 821 11.50 -16.22 28.79
C GLY A 821 11.05 -16.30 30.25
N ASN A 822 11.94 -16.59 31.20
CA ASN A 822 11.58 -16.66 32.63
C ASN A 822 12.68 -16.20 33.61
N LYS A 823 13.85 -15.80 33.12
CA LYS A 823 14.94 -15.24 33.94
C LYS A 823 15.09 -13.76 33.67
N CYS A 824 15.35 -12.97 34.70
CA CYS A 824 15.49 -11.53 34.59
C CYS A 824 16.89 -11.09 35.04
N LEU A 825 17.43 -10.05 34.40
CA LEU A 825 18.62 -9.35 34.86
C LEU A 825 18.33 -8.74 36.23
N ASP A 826 19.18 -9.01 37.21
CA ASP A 826 18.91 -8.77 38.63
C ASP A 826 20.14 -8.18 39.33
N ALA A 827 19.92 -7.14 40.14
CA ALA A 827 20.92 -6.61 41.05
C ALA A 827 21.04 -7.54 42.28
N SER A 828 22.11 -8.33 42.34
CA SER A 828 22.30 -9.41 43.31
C SER A 828 22.05 -8.95 44.75
N GLY A 829 21.14 -9.64 45.44
CA GLY A 829 20.81 -9.35 46.84
C GLY A 829 20.17 -7.98 47.07
N GLN A 830 19.51 -7.41 46.06
CA GLN A 830 18.95 -6.05 46.09
C GLN A 830 20.03 -4.97 46.37
N GLY A 831 21.27 -5.22 45.93
CA GLY A 831 22.41 -4.36 46.22
C GLY A 831 22.31 -2.99 45.55
N THR A 832 22.65 -1.94 46.31
CA THR A 832 22.62 -0.54 45.87
C THR A 832 24.00 0.13 45.91
N ALA A 833 25.07 -0.64 46.11
CA ALA A 833 26.44 -0.14 46.22
C ALA A 833 27.25 -0.40 44.94
N ASN A 834 28.26 0.45 44.68
CA ASN A 834 29.24 0.21 43.63
C ASN A 834 29.91 -1.17 43.79
N GLY A 835 29.98 -1.93 42.69
CA GLY A 835 30.50 -3.29 42.69
C GLY A 835 29.44 -4.37 42.91
N THR A 836 28.17 -4.01 43.10
CA THR A 836 27.06 -4.98 43.16
C THR A 836 27.06 -5.81 41.87
N GLN A 837 27.03 -7.14 42.01
CA GLN A 837 27.03 -8.06 40.88
C GLN A 837 25.70 -8.02 40.15
N VAL A 838 25.76 -8.05 38.82
CA VAL A 838 24.58 -8.20 37.97
C VAL A 838 24.46 -9.67 37.57
N ILE A 839 23.36 -10.30 37.98
CA ILE A 839 23.12 -11.73 37.85
C ILE A 839 21.83 -11.97 37.06
N ILE A 840 21.52 -13.25 36.80
CA ILE A 840 20.16 -13.67 36.45
C ILE A 840 19.46 -14.32 37.65
N TRP A 841 18.16 -14.10 37.76
CA TRP A 841 17.27 -14.72 38.74
C TRP A 841 15.90 -15.00 38.11
N ASP A 842 15.07 -15.84 38.73
CA ASP A 842 13.65 -15.97 38.34
C ASP A 842 12.98 -14.59 38.32
N CYS A 843 12.23 -14.30 37.26
CA CYS A 843 11.50 -13.03 37.17
C CYS A 843 10.45 -12.93 38.29
N HIS A 844 10.56 -11.90 39.13
CA HIS A 844 9.67 -11.69 40.29
C HIS A 844 9.23 -10.23 40.48
N SER A 845 9.44 -9.39 39.46
CA SER A 845 8.92 -8.01 39.34
C SER A 845 9.26 -7.06 40.49
N GLN A 846 10.25 -7.41 41.31
CA GLN A 846 10.76 -6.52 42.36
C GLN A 846 11.66 -5.46 41.73
N VAL A 847 11.81 -4.33 42.42
CA VAL A 847 12.51 -3.14 41.89
C VAL A 847 13.99 -3.40 41.56
N ASN A 848 14.62 -4.41 42.17
CA ASN A 848 16.00 -4.85 41.85
C ASN A 848 16.14 -5.54 40.48
N GLN A 849 15.03 -5.86 39.81
CA GLN A 849 14.97 -6.40 38.44
C GLN A 849 14.48 -5.37 37.42
N GLN A 850 14.21 -4.13 37.85
CA GLN A 850 13.72 -3.08 36.98
C GLN A 850 14.88 -2.18 36.52
N TRP A 851 14.91 -1.90 35.22
CA TRP A 851 15.99 -1.19 34.55
C TRP A 851 15.42 -0.06 33.71
N ASN A 852 15.97 1.15 33.82
CA ASN A 852 15.72 2.19 32.82
C ASN A 852 16.74 2.02 31.70
N VAL A 853 16.27 1.72 30.49
CA VAL A 853 17.08 1.67 29.28
C VAL A 853 16.87 2.97 28.53
N THR A 854 17.94 3.75 28.34
CA THR A 854 17.85 5.07 27.70
C THR A 854 18.48 5.04 26.31
N THR A 855 17.96 5.87 25.40
CA THR A 855 18.43 5.96 24.00
C THR A 855 19.86 6.48 23.86
N ASN A 856 20.38 7.16 24.89
CA ASN A 856 21.80 7.53 24.97
C ASN A 856 22.72 6.33 25.28
N GLY A 857 22.19 5.11 25.37
CA GLY A 857 22.92 3.89 25.63
C GLY A 857 23.22 3.60 27.10
N THR A 858 22.60 4.31 28.04
CA THR A 858 22.78 4.02 29.47
C THR A 858 21.70 3.03 29.94
N ILE A 859 22.08 2.06 30.78
CA ILE A 859 21.14 1.17 31.46
C ILE A 859 21.31 1.41 32.96
N THR A 860 20.26 1.84 33.66
CA THR A 860 20.33 2.13 35.11
C THR A 860 19.37 1.25 35.91
N GLY A 861 19.81 0.75 37.06
CA GLY A 861 18.93 0.02 37.97
C GLY A 861 17.92 0.99 38.60
N VAL A 862 16.63 0.70 38.50
CA VAL A 862 15.56 1.56 39.06
C VAL A 862 15.71 1.71 40.58
N GLN A 863 16.13 0.65 41.28
CA GLN A 863 16.32 0.67 42.73
C GLN A 863 17.53 1.50 43.17
N SER A 864 18.67 1.33 42.49
CA SER A 864 19.96 1.86 42.95
C SER A 864 20.32 3.19 42.30
N GLY A 865 19.74 3.51 41.15
CA GLY A 865 20.18 4.61 40.28
C GLY A 865 21.58 4.42 39.68
N LEU A 866 22.21 3.26 39.89
CA LEU A 866 23.54 2.94 39.38
C LEU A 866 23.47 2.41 37.96
N CYS A 867 24.55 2.62 37.21
CA CYS A 867 24.68 2.21 35.82
C CYS A 867 25.17 0.77 35.70
N LEU A 868 24.66 0.07 34.69
CA LEU A 868 25.21 -1.18 34.20
C LEU A 868 26.62 -0.91 33.64
N ASP A 869 27.62 -1.60 34.18
CA ASP A 869 29.03 -1.28 33.97
C ASP A 869 29.83 -2.55 33.65
N ALA A 870 30.60 -2.51 32.55
CA ALA A 870 31.62 -3.52 32.30
C ALA A 870 32.82 -3.26 33.22
N ASN A 871 32.99 -4.15 34.21
CA ASN A 871 33.88 -3.94 35.35
C ASN A 871 35.32 -3.58 34.91
N ALA A 872 35.87 -2.57 35.58
CA ALA A 872 37.22 -2.05 35.34
C ALA A 872 37.49 -1.66 33.88
N GLN A 873 36.46 -1.21 33.16
CA GLN A 873 36.53 -0.88 31.72
C GLN A 873 37.02 -2.05 30.85
N GLY A 874 36.78 -3.28 31.28
CA GLY A 874 37.21 -4.46 30.57
C GLY A 874 36.45 -4.65 29.25
N THR A 875 37.17 -4.95 28.17
CA THR A 875 36.58 -5.20 26.84
C THR A 875 36.66 -6.66 26.42
N ALA A 876 37.28 -7.51 27.24
CA ALA A 876 37.56 -8.90 26.91
C ALA A 876 36.37 -9.82 27.18
N ASN A 877 36.36 -10.91 26.43
CA ASN A 877 35.55 -12.10 26.69
C ASN A 877 35.71 -12.57 28.15
N GLY A 878 34.61 -12.60 28.91
CA GLY A 878 34.58 -12.98 30.33
C GLY A 878 34.61 -11.81 31.31
N THR A 879 34.72 -10.56 30.86
CA THR A 879 34.59 -9.39 31.74
C THR A 879 33.22 -9.38 32.40
N LYS A 880 33.19 -9.29 33.74
CA LYS A 880 31.95 -9.30 34.51
C LYS A 880 31.20 -7.97 34.46
N ILE A 881 29.87 -8.05 34.49
CA ILE A 881 29.01 -6.87 34.59
C ILE A 881 28.64 -6.64 36.05
N ILE A 882 28.71 -5.37 36.45
CA ILE A 882 28.41 -4.89 37.81
C ILE A 882 27.56 -3.62 37.74
N LEU A 883 27.06 -3.17 38.89
CA LEU A 883 26.54 -1.83 39.06
C LEU A 883 27.64 -0.89 39.54
N TRP A 884 27.69 0.30 38.95
CA TRP A 884 28.63 1.35 39.34
C TRP A 884 28.03 2.74 39.19
N SER A 885 28.61 3.73 39.87
CA SER A 885 28.18 5.12 39.75
C SER A 885 28.23 5.58 38.30
N CYS A 886 27.14 6.19 37.83
CA CYS A 886 27.03 6.69 36.48
C CYS A 886 28.01 7.84 36.25
N GLY A 887 28.99 7.63 35.37
CA GLY A 887 30.02 8.62 35.02
C GLY A 887 30.08 8.96 33.54
N GLY A 888 29.16 8.42 32.72
CA GLY A 888 29.14 8.60 31.26
C GLY A 888 30.33 7.96 30.54
N GLN A 889 31.02 7.02 31.20
CA GLN A 889 32.18 6.33 30.63
C GLN A 889 31.74 5.32 29.57
N ALA A 890 32.58 5.07 28.56
CA ALA A 890 32.25 4.20 27.43
C ALA A 890 31.90 2.74 27.83
N ASN A 891 32.41 2.24 28.96
CA ASN A 891 32.09 0.93 29.52
C ASN A 891 30.70 0.85 30.19
N GLN A 892 30.00 1.99 30.28
CA GLN A 892 28.62 2.12 30.75
C GLN A 892 27.64 2.43 29.60
N GLN A 893 28.11 2.37 28.35
CA GLN A 893 27.34 2.68 27.15
C GLN A 893 27.02 1.38 26.40
N TRP A 894 25.76 1.18 26.08
CA TRP A 894 25.15 -0.05 25.59
C TRP A 894 24.25 0.26 24.39
N SER A 895 24.18 -0.65 23.43
CA SER A 895 23.21 -0.61 22.34
C SER A 895 22.31 -1.85 22.42
N LEU A 896 21.03 -1.67 22.08
CA LEU A 896 20.10 -2.78 21.89
C LEU A 896 19.99 -3.04 20.39
N ARG A 897 20.37 -4.23 19.92
CA ARG A 897 20.32 -4.60 18.50
C ARG A 897 19.82 -6.00 18.26
#